data_AF-A0A4W6C635-F1
#
_entry.id   AF-A0A4W6C635-F1
#
_cell.length_a   1.000
_cell.length_b   1.000
_cell.length_c   1.000
_cell.angle_alpha   90.00
_cell.angle_beta   90.00
_cell.angle_gamma   90.00
#
_symmetry.space_group_name_H-M   'P 1'
#
loop_
_entity.id
_entity.type
_entity.pdbx_description
1 polymer ?
#
loop_
_entity_poly.entity_id
_entity_poly.type
_entity_poly.pdbx_seq_one_letter_code
_entity_poly.pdbx_strand_id
1 'polypeptide(L)'
;MYVVRVYTFFVLIPLFFYSSVLPHKSGNLINYAVLLACVLSFNVDQKKSLPFSGPLEDMFGYTVQQFENSEGKWVLIGSPLSGQPAKRTGDVYKCPVGKGDNTCVKLELPKNTTIPNLREVKENMTMGTTLVTNPNGGFLACGPQYGYMCGKQQYISGVCVNVSPSFEILNSMAPGMQECAKELDVVLVLDGSNSIYPWESIIDFLLRFIRKIEIGPKLSQVGIVSYGETVSHRVNLSQFANTEDLLKFVRDLPQQTGSKTMTFLGIDTARKEAFMPERGARPGAKKVMVIVTDGESHDSHNLEKVIRDCHNDNIERFGIAVLGDYNRQNKSAEEVQKFIKEIELISSEPLRDHFFNVSDEVALLTIVDALGSKIIALEATTSNSTSSFEMEMSQTGFSAHTSKEGVLLGAVGAYDWNGTVVMHTAGGTIIPPKNQFYNPEIEAGYERLAGYIGYDVQSASTPNGVLYITGAPRYNHTGRVVIYRLNETNHVVVSQILKGEQIGSYFGSVLQTVDVDGDSYTDILLVGAPMYMGSERDEQGQVYVYKADQAGQFKHEFTLKPVNQSCCTAHTASCTNKNEPCGARFGTAIAAVKDLNLDGFNDVAIGAPFENDHRGAVYIYHGDKDSLKEKFVQRIPAGGDGGDMKFFGQSIHGVMDLNEDGITDVTIGGLGGVSLFWTRDVAELHANMTFDPVKINLQQAQCEHAGRKSVCVKTKVCFIYSIKSDKEDSSATTVIHYNLTLDALRAKARASFINSTDKNDRRITKPLTIRIREIKCEEQIFMMSARLDFRDPLMVSLEFGLADKDQGPVLDETANHSSVSLPPCGDICTSQLSINSKDNAYNTRVILSFTQNINYVKVEPEKGCTLNDTKLECAVGYPFLGSDENFKVRFEVNPKHIQEVIQINVTATSDSEELESTLNDNRVLISIPVKYEAGLIFLKSDDLIIYRKQLHADVVCLVFHSCAFFISFTSPSLQVEKTGDVVTPPLDLTVTYPHQSLRQNNLLYLTHVTTSPQVFIHIRSEMQWINPDNINPKVVKPNPMKESLSNFLLVSNVELECASFTCSIPEAKISQVNITFRVWKPTFIKGEFSSLHMLVNGTLRIRDTHLFELHSGKRTVKIQVSKETLGGIPIWVIIISILIGLLILALVIFALWKVIFPELDCTVFKITKFITRFITNFI
;
A
#
# COMPACT_ATOMS: atom_id res chain seq x y z
N MET A 1 47.32 45.08 -35.50
CA MET A 1 46.63 44.10 -36.35
C MET A 1 45.15 44.27 -36.07
N TYR A 2 44.40 45.03 -36.87
CA TYR A 2 43.78 44.68 -38.17
C TYR A 2 42.49 43.84 -38.08
N VAL A 3 41.34 44.54 -38.09
CA VAL A 3 40.24 44.44 -39.10
C VAL A 3 39.25 43.23 -39.11
N VAL A 4 38.02 43.49 -38.58
CA VAL A 4 36.67 43.42 -39.23
C VAL A 4 35.90 42.09 -39.51
N ARG A 5 34.53 42.21 -39.41
CA ARG A 5 33.36 41.37 -39.87
C ARG A 5 32.84 40.24 -38.93
N VAL A 6 31.55 40.07 -38.56
CA VAL A 6 30.16 40.51 -39.00
C VAL A 6 29.59 39.71 -40.20
N TYR A 7 28.35 39.17 -40.27
CA TYR A 7 27.00 39.36 -39.61
C TYR A 7 26.51 38.12 -38.77
N THR A 8 25.37 37.99 -38.04
CA THR A 8 24.06 38.72 -37.82
C THR A 8 22.89 38.31 -38.79
N PHE A 9 21.60 38.03 -38.48
CA PHE A 9 20.75 37.81 -37.26
C PHE A 9 19.35 37.19 -37.62
N PHE A 10 18.65 36.54 -36.65
CA PHE A 10 17.16 36.31 -36.55
C PHE A 10 16.47 35.44 -37.65
N VAL A 11 15.20 34.96 -37.61
CA VAL A 11 13.88 35.46 -37.11
C VAL A 11 12.96 34.32 -36.59
N LEU A 12 11.92 34.65 -35.80
CA LEU A 12 10.77 33.83 -35.37
C LEU A 12 9.44 34.39 -35.91
N ILE A 13 8.44 33.52 -36.20
CA ILE A 13 6.98 33.85 -36.23
C ILE A 13 6.55 34.82 -37.39
N PRO A 14 5.25 35.01 -37.79
CA PRO A 14 3.98 34.32 -37.47
C PRO A 14 3.28 33.68 -38.70
N LEU A 15 2.12 33.06 -38.45
CA LEU A 15 0.93 33.31 -39.28
C LEU A 15 -0.32 33.39 -38.39
N PHE A 16 -1.23 34.33 -38.68
CA PHE A 16 -2.39 34.68 -37.87
C PHE A 16 -3.54 35.13 -38.81
N PHE A 17 -4.78 35.08 -38.33
CA PHE A 17 -6.02 35.49 -39.02
C PHE A 17 -6.47 34.67 -40.25
N TYR A 18 -7.66 34.08 -40.13
CA TYR A 18 -8.83 34.81 -40.62
C TYR A 18 -9.98 34.76 -39.61
N SER A 19 -10.67 35.88 -39.40
CA SER A 19 -11.89 35.95 -38.59
C SER A 19 -12.77 37.12 -39.06
N SER A 20 -14.00 36.80 -39.45
CA SER A 20 -15.03 37.73 -39.93
C SER A 20 -16.38 36.99 -39.85
N VAL A 21 -17.12 37.04 -38.74
CA VAL A 21 -17.99 38.12 -38.25
C VAL A 21 -19.33 38.19 -39.01
N LEU A 22 -20.35 37.54 -38.38
CA LEU A 22 -21.80 37.81 -38.46
C LEU A 22 -22.54 37.55 -39.80
N PRO A 23 -23.90 37.43 -39.82
CA PRO A 23 -24.87 37.61 -38.72
C PRO A 23 -25.83 36.42 -38.47
N HIS A 24 -26.76 36.61 -37.53
CA HIS A 24 -27.89 35.73 -37.19
C HIS A 24 -28.58 35.01 -38.36
N LYS A 25 -28.93 33.73 -38.14
CA LYS A 25 -30.33 33.28 -38.29
C LYS A 25 -30.66 32.04 -37.46
N SER A 26 -31.71 32.20 -36.65
CA SER A 26 -32.50 31.18 -35.95
C SER A 26 -32.90 29.98 -36.83
N GLY A 27 -32.79 28.76 -36.30
CA GLY A 27 -33.32 27.54 -36.92
C GLY A 27 -33.34 26.37 -35.93
N ASN A 28 -34.54 25.89 -35.58
CA ASN A 28 -34.77 24.91 -34.52
C ASN A 28 -34.08 23.55 -34.78
N LEU A 29 -33.42 23.02 -33.75
CA LEU A 29 -33.24 21.57 -33.55
C LEU A 29 -33.39 21.27 -32.05
N ILE A 30 -34.67 21.18 -31.64
CA ILE A 30 -35.09 20.69 -30.33
C ILE A 30 -35.47 19.22 -30.51
N ASN A 31 -35.00 18.36 -29.60
CA ASN A 31 -35.10 16.90 -29.61
C ASN A 31 -34.29 16.23 -30.75
N TYR A 32 -33.64 15.07 -30.57
CA TYR A 32 -33.72 14.12 -29.44
C TYR A 32 -32.36 13.89 -28.79
N ALA A 33 -32.30 14.10 -27.47
CA ALA A 33 -31.28 13.55 -26.58
C ALA A 33 -31.99 12.95 -25.36
N VAL A 34 -32.85 11.95 -25.60
CA VAL A 34 -33.46 11.16 -24.52
C VAL A 34 -32.34 10.33 -23.89
N LEU A 35 -32.05 10.57 -22.61
CA LEU A 35 -31.02 9.82 -21.90
C LEU A 35 -31.41 8.35 -21.84
N LEU A 36 -30.55 7.47 -22.36
CA LEU A 36 -30.39 6.16 -21.72
C LEU A 36 -29.62 6.39 -20.42
N ALA A 37 -30.33 6.84 -19.39
CA ALA A 37 -29.93 6.57 -18.03
C ALA A 37 -30.14 5.07 -17.82
N CYS A 38 -29.10 4.27 -18.03
CA CYS A 38 -29.07 2.88 -17.56
C CYS A 38 -29.11 2.94 -16.04
N VAL A 39 -30.31 2.76 -15.46
CA VAL A 39 -30.50 2.74 -14.01
C VAL A 39 -29.89 1.45 -13.48
N LEU A 40 -28.67 1.56 -12.96
CA LEU A 40 -27.99 0.49 -12.22
C LEU A 40 -28.64 0.33 -10.82
N SER A 41 -29.88 -0.14 -10.84
CA SER A 41 -30.62 -0.59 -9.67
C SER A 41 -30.75 -2.10 -9.73
N PHE A 42 -29.77 -2.79 -9.15
CA PHE A 42 -30.04 -4.10 -8.58
C PHE A 42 -30.75 -3.94 -7.22
N ASN A 43 -30.87 -5.02 -6.44
CA ASN A 43 -32.07 -5.28 -5.67
C ASN A 43 -32.29 -4.53 -4.34
N VAL A 44 -31.32 -3.77 -3.82
CA VAL A 44 -31.55 -2.95 -2.60
C VAL A 44 -32.50 -1.77 -2.92
N ASP A 45 -33.66 -1.69 -2.24
CA ASP A 45 -34.76 -0.75 -2.57
C ASP A 45 -34.46 0.70 -2.14
N GLN A 46 -33.89 1.46 -3.07
CA GLN A 46 -33.63 2.91 -2.91
C GLN A 46 -34.91 3.77 -2.80
N LYS A 47 -36.12 3.23 -3.05
CA LYS A 47 -37.38 3.98 -3.03
C LYS A 47 -38.17 3.84 -1.71
N LYS A 48 -37.88 2.83 -0.89
CA LYS A 48 -38.67 2.49 0.33
C LYS A 48 -37.83 2.34 1.60
N SER A 49 -36.72 3.07 1.71
CA SER A 49 -35.89 3.03 2.92
C SER A 49 -36.64 3.53 4.17
N LEU A 50 -36.20 3.04 5.32
CA LEU A 50 -36.66 3.43 6.65
C LEU A 50 -35.62 4.37 7.28
N PRO A 51 -35.84 5.70 7.30
CA PRO A 51 -34.89 6.66 7.83
C PRO A 51 -35.02 6.85 9.35
N PHE A 52 -33.88 7.06 10.00
CA PHE A 52 -33.73 7.51 11.37
C PHE A 52 -32.88 8.78 11.38
N SER A 53 -33.34 9.84 12.05
CA SER A 53 -32.68 11.15 12.07
C SER A 53 -32.27 11.57 13.47
N GLY A 54 -31.17 12.30 13.59
CA GLY A 54 -30.68 12.83 14.86
C GLY A 54 -29.79 14.08 14.66
N PRO A 55 -29.27 14.69 15.73
CA PRO A 55 -28.53 15.94 15.60
C PRO A 55 -27.18 15.72 14.87
N LEU A 56 -26.95 16.51 13.82
CA LEU A 56 -25.71 16.52 13.06
C LEU A 56 -24.49 16.84 13.96
N GLU A 57 -24.68 17.73 14.94
CA GLU A 57 -23.68 18.13 15.92
C GLU A 57 -23.31 17.01 16.91
N ASP A 58 -24.25 16.14 17.27
CA ASP A 58 -24.02 14.96 18.14
C ASP A 58 -23.28 13.81 17.40
N MET A 59 -23.01 13.97 16.09
CA MET A 59 -22.52 12.95 15.15
C MET A 59 -23.36 11.67 15.18
N PHE A 60 -24.68 11.81 15.25
CA PHE A 60 -25.63 10.70 15.12
C PHE A 60 -25.42 9.99 13.77
N GLY A 61 -25.22 8.67 13.77
CA GLY A 61 -24.94 7.87 12.57
C GLY A 61 -23.45 7.59 12.30
N TYR A 62 -22.56 7.98 13.21
CA TYR A 62 -21.13 7.72 13.10
C TYR A 62 -20.79 6.22 12.99
N THR A 63 -21.50 5.37 13.76
CA THR A 63 -21.52 3.91 13.62
C THR A 63 -22.96 3.40 13.57
N VAL A 64 -23.17 2.28 12.87
CA VAL A 64 -24.45 1.57 12.82
C VAL A 64 -24.23 0.08 13.02
N GLN A 65 -25.16 -0.58 13.72
CA GLN A 65 -25.14 -2.03 13.93
C GLN A 65 -26.57 -2.56 13.96
N GLN A 66 -26.87 -3.62 13.22
CA GLN A 66 -28.17 -4.29 13.29
C GLN A 66 -28.22 -5.19 14.53
N PHE A 67 -29.38 -5.28 15.18
CA PHE A 67 -29.50 -6.00 16.45
C PHE A 67 -30.90 -6.60 16.65
N GLU A 68 -30.97 -7.74 17.32
CA GLU A 68 -32.22 -8.42 17.64
C GLU A 68 -32.18 -8.96 19.07
N ASN A 69 -33.32 -8.91 19.75
CA ASN A 69 -33.53 -9.50 21.06
C ASN A 69 -34.99 -9.98 21.22
N SER A 70 -35.34 -10.48 22.40
CA SER A 70 -36.71 -10.89 22.74
C SER A 70 -37.74 -9.76 22.76
N GLU A 71 -37.33 -8.49 22.66
CA GLU A 71 -38.23 -7.35 22.45
C GLU A 71 -38.48 -7.06 20.96
N GLY A 72 -37.77 -7.70 20.04
CA GLY A 72 -37.85 -7.52 18.58
C GLY A 72 -36.53 -7.03 17.95
N LYS A 73 -36.65 -6.45 16.75
CA LYS A 73 -35.52 -6.02 15.91
C LYS A 73 -35.24 -4.51 16.03
N TRP A 74 -33.97 -4.14 15.95
CA TRP A 74 -33.46 -2.80 16.25
C TRP A 74 -32.27 -2.43 15.34
N VAL A 75 -32.09 -1.12 15.11
CA VAL A 75 -30.82 -0.55 14.67
C VAL A 75 -30.18 0.16 15.85
N LEU A 76 -28.92 -0.16 16.15
CA LEU A 76 -28.09 0.56 17.11
C LEU A 76 -27.29 1.63 16.36
N ILE A 77 -27.28 2.85 16.91
CA ILE A 77 -26.64 4.01 16.28
C ILE A 77 -25.71 4.67 17.29
N GLY A 78 -24.42 4.76 16.95
CA GLY A 78 -23.44 5.54 17.71
C GLY A 78 -23.57 7.03 17.42
N SER A 79 -23.49 7.84 18.49
CA SER A 79 -23.57 9.29 18.43
C SER A 79 -22.47 9.91 19.31
N PRO A 80 -21.19 9.88 18.88
CA PRO A 80 -20.06 10.02 19.80
C PRO A 80 -19.84 11.43 20.35
N LEU A 81 -20.56 12.45 19.87
CA LEU A 81 -20.48 13.80 20.44
C LEU A 81 -21.67 14.14 21.34
N SER A 82 -22.60 13.19 21.58
CA SER A 82 -23.83 13.49 22.29
C SER A 82 -23.62 14.10 23.68
N GLY A 83 -24.42 15.13 23.97
CA GLY A 83 -24.31 15.99 25.16
C GLY A 83 -23.49 17.27 24.96
N GLN A 84 -23.09 17.62 23.73
CA GLN A 84 -22.46 18.91 23.47
C GLN A 84 -23.39 20.11 23.78
N PRO A 85 -22.83 21.31 24.04
CA PRO A 85 -21.41 21.59 24.26
C PRO A 85 -20.94 21.27 25.70
N ALA A 86 -21.86 21.16 26.66
CA ALA A 86 -21.53 21.25 28.09
C ALA A 86 -21.25 19.91 28.79
N LYS A 87 -21.68 18.78 28.23
CA LYS A 87 -21.49 17.42 28.78
C LYS A 87 -21.31 16.38 27.66
N ARG A 88 -20.46 16.68 26.68
CA ARG A 88 -20.09 15.75 25.61
C ARG A 88 -19.57 14.45 26.21
N THR A 89 -20.30 13.37 26.09
CA THR A 89 -19.85 12.03 26.47
C THR A 89 -19.89 11.06 25.30
N GLY A 90 -20.69 11.35 24.27
CA GLY A 90 -21.13 10.36 23.31
C GLY A 90 -22.16 9.41 23.92
N ASP A 91 -22.94 8.72 23.09
CA ASP A 91 -23.79 7.61 23.54
C ASP A 91 -24.22 6.72 22.36
N VAL A 92 -24.96 5.66 22.68
CA VAL A 92 -25.61 4.76 21.73
C VAL A 92 -27.13 4.92 21.84
N TYR A 93 -27.80 4.92 20.69
CA TYR A 93 -29.26 4.93 20.56
C TYR A 93 -29.74 3.57 20.05
N LYS A 94 -30.87 3.07 20.56
CA LYS A 94 -31.62 1.96 19.95
C LYS A 94 -32.84 2.50 19.20
N CYS A 95 -32.96 2.16 17.93
CA CYS A 95 -34.07 2.56 17.07
C CYS A 95 -34.89 1.32 16.70
N PRO A 96 -36.21 1.28 16.99
CA PRO A 96 -37.03 0.11 16.71
C PRO A 96 -37.28 -0.08 15.21
N VAL A 97 -37.36 -1.34 14.77
CA VAL A 97 -37.80 -1.71 13.42
C VAL A 97 -39.21 -2.34 13.51
N GLY A 98 -40.07 -2.06 12.52
CA GLY A 98 -41.38 -2.69 12.37
C GLY A 98 -42.49 -2.25 13.34
N LYS A 99 -42.20 -1.42 14.37
CA LYS A 99 -43.15 -1.07 15.45
C LYS A 99 -44.07 0.13 15.17
N GLY A 100 -43.99 0.74 13.98
CA GLY A 100 -44.83 1.87 13.55
C GLY A 100 -44.46 3.23 14.16
N ASP A 101 -43.95 3.25 15.39
CA ASP A 101 -43.13 4.32 15.92
C ASP A 101 -41.65 3.97 15.69
N ASN A 102 -40.92 4.88 15.03
CA ASN A 102 -39.50 4.73 14.68
C ASN A 102 -38.57 5.54 15.62
N THR A 103 -39.12 6.12 16.70
CA THR A 103 -38.38 7.02 17.60
C THR A 103 -37.20 6.33 18.27
N CYS A 104 -35.99 6.82 17.99
CA CYS A 104 -34.75 6.33 18.59
C CYS A 104 -34.64 6.69 20.08
N VAL A 105 -34.32 5.71 20.92
CA VAL A 105 -34.18 5.87 22.38
C VAL A 105 -32.70 5.79 22.77
N LYS A 106 -32.21 6.83 23.43
CA LYS A 106 -30.84 6.92 23.97
C LYS A 106 -30.66 5.96 25.15
N LEU A 107 -29.51 5.28 25.23
CA LEU A 107 -29.24 4.26 26.26
C LEU A 107 -28.62 4.80 27.57
N GLU A 108 -28.10 6.04 27.60
CA GLU A 108 -27.46 6.67 28.76
C GLU A 108 -26.27 5.87 29.32
N LEU A 109 -25.53 5.16 28.45
CA LEU A 109 -24.38 4.32 28.85
C LEU A 109 -23.30 5.07 29.66
N PRO A 110 -22.89 6.31 29.32
CA PRO A 110 -21.85 7.05 30.06
C PRO A 110 -22.18 7.31 31.54
N LYS A 111 -23.48 7.39 31.86
CA LYS A 111 -23.99 7.69 33.20
C LYS A 111 -23.78 6.53 34.17
N ASN A 112 -23.87 5.31 33.65
CA ASN A 112 -23.79 4.06 34.42
C ASN A 112 -22.44 3.33 34.23
N THR A 113 -21.61 3.75 33.28
CA THR A 113 -20.23 3.28 33.10
C THR A 113 -19.36 3.84 34.24
N THR A 114 -18.73 2.99 35.06
CA THR A 114 -17.79 3.45 36.12
C THR A 114 -16.62 2.50 36.31
N ILE A 115 -15.42 3.04 36.53
CA ILE A 115 -14.23 2.28 36.95
C ILE A 115 -13.92 2.59 38.43
N PRO A 116 -13.77 1.58 39.31
CA PRO A 116 -13.56 1.81 40.74
C PRO A 116 -12.19 2.44 41.05
N ASN A 117 -12.09 3.07 42.21
CA ASN A 117 -10.86 3.66 42.78
C ASN A 117 -10.21 4.81 41.99
N LEU A 118 -10.87 5.37 40.97
CA LEU A 118 -10.33 6.44 40.13
C LEU A 118 -11.05 7.78 40.25
N ARG A 119 -10.34 8.84 39.86
CA ARG A 119 -10.90 10.16 39.53
C ARG A 119 -11.12 10.23 38.01
N GLU A 120 -12.28 9.74 37.58
CA GLU A 120 -12.69 9.63 36.18
C GLU A 120 -12.83 11.00 35.48
N VAL A 121 -12.52 11.06 34.18
CA VAL A 121 -12.80 12.21 33.30
C VAL A 121 -13.59 11.71 32.09
N LYS A 122 -14.91 11.88 32.17
CA LYS A 122 -15.88 11.42 31.15
C LYS A 122 -16.17 12.48 30.08
N GLU A 123 -15.73 13.72 30.29
CA GLU A 123 -15.87 14.80 29.33
C GLU A 123 -15.05 14.52 28.07
N ASN A 124 -15.71 14.55 26.91
CA ASN A 124 -15.21 14.14 25.61
C ASN A 124 -14.91 12.63 25.45
N MET A 125 -15.47 11.72 26.27
CA MET A 125 -15.09 10.29 26.20
C MET A 125 -15.46 9.53 24.91
N THR A 126 -16.28 10.13 24.04
CA THR A 126 -16.78 9.61 22.75
C THR A 126 -17.32 8.17 22.76
N MET A 127 -18.19 7.87 23.72
CA MET A 127 -18.91 6.58 23.76
C MET A 127 -19.74 6.39 22.47
N GLY A 128 -19.68 5.19 21.89
CA GLY A 128 -20.33 4.88 20.61
C GLY A 128 -19.48 5.19 19.38
N THR A 129 -18.22 5.63 19.53
CA THR A 129 -17.25 5.64 18.41
C THR A 129 -17.07 4.24 17.83
N THR A 130 -17.18 3.21 18.67
CA THR A 130 -16.91 1.81 18.29
C THR A 130 -18.01 0.92 18.86
N LEU A 131 -18.62 0.10 18.00
CA LEU A 131 -19.67 -0.86 18.31
C LEU A 131 -19.33 -2.22 17.69
N VAL A 132 -19.55 -3.31 18.42
CA VAL A 132 -19.43 -4.68 17.89
C VAL A 132 -20.41 -5.63 18.59
N THR A 133 -20.92 -6.63 17.87
CA THR A 133 -21.74 -7.71 18.44
C THR A 133 -20.95 -8.52 19.48
N ASN A 134 -21.64 -9.06 20.50
CA ASN A 134 -21.03 -10.02 21.42
C ASN A 134 -21.49 -11.45 21.06
N PRO A 135 -20.58 -12.42 20.78
CA PRO A 135 -20.93 -13.81 20.50
C PRO A 135 -21.77 -14.50 21.59
N ASN A 136 -21.70 -14.04 22.84
CA ASN A 136 -22.51 -14.53 23.95
C ASN A 136 -23.87 -13.82 24.10
N GLY A 137 -24.24 -13.00 23.11
CA GLY A 137 -25.44 -12.16 23.12
C GLY A 137 -25.17 -10.75 23.66
N GLY A 138 -25.84 -9.76 23.07
CA GLY A 138 -25.63 -8.35 23.38
C GLY A 138 -24.58 -7.70 22.47
N PHE A 139 -23.97 -6.61 22.92
CA PHE A 139 -22.97 -5.85 22.17
C PHE A 139 -21.96 -5.17 23.10
N LEU A 140 -20.79 -4.83 22.56
CA LEU A 140 -19.79 -3.99 23.21
C LEU A 140 -19.85 -2.59 22.61
N ALA A 141 -19.83 -1.57 23.47
CA ALA A 141 -19.66 -0.17 23.07
C ALA A 141 -18.42 0.43 23.73
N CYS A 142 -17.60 1.15 22.96
CA CYS A 142 -16.39 1.80 23.48
C CYS A 142 -16.41 3.32 23.35
N GLY A 143 -15.71 3.97 24.29
CA GLY A 143 -15.35 5.38 24.32
C GLY A 143 -13.83 5.55 24.37
N PRO A 144 -13.12 5.60 23.23
CA PRO A 144 -11.66 5.62 23.18
C PRO A 144 -11.03 6.95 23.59
N GLN A 145 -11.83 7.98 23.90
CA GLN A 145 -11.38 9.23 24.50
C GLN A 145 -11.67 9.31 26.01
N TYR A 146 -12.17 8.24 26.64
CA TYR A 146 -12.31 8.17 28.10
C TYR A 146 -10.96 8.38 28.80
N GLY A 147 -10.96 9.22 29.83
CA GLY A 147 -9.77 9.56 30.58
C GLY A 147 -9.92 9.50 32.09
N TYR A 148 -8.80 9.70 32.77
CA TYR A 148 -8.68 9.71 34.23
C TYR A 148 -7.60 10.71 34.69
N MET A 149 -7.74 11.22 35.90
CA MET A 149 -6.74 12.10 36.52
C MET A 149 -5.71 11.29 37.30
N CYS A 150 -4.44 11.56 37.06
CA CYS A 150 -3.30 11.07 37.83
C CYS A 150 -2.54 12.29 38.38
N GLY A 151 -2.67 12.53 39.69
CA GLY A 151 -2.24 13.80 40.30
C GLY A 151 -2.92 15.01 39.62
N LYS A 152 -2.13 15.78 38.86
CA LYS A 152 -2.60 16.90 38.03
C LYS A 152 -2.62 16.62 36.52
N GLN A 153 -2.09 15.48 36.07
CA GLN A 153 -2.14 15.10 34.65
C GLN A 153 -3.44 14.36 34.33
N GLN A 154 -3.92 14.50 33.09
CA GLN A 154 -5.06 13.77 32.55
C GLN A 154 -4.53 12.79 31.49
N TYR A 155 -4.89 11.52 31.63
CA TYR A 155 -4.55 10.45 30.68
C TYR A 155 -5.80 9.92 29.97
N ILE A 156 -5.61 9.26 28.82
CA ILE A 156 -6.66 8.82 27.91
C ILE A 156 -6.45 7.35 27.54
N SER A 157 -6.87 6.46 28.45
CA SER A 157 -6.75 5.00 28.27
C SER A 157 -7.86 4.38 27.42
N GLY A 158 -8.98 5.09 27.22
CA GLY A 158 -10.21 4.50 26.68
C GLY A 158 -10.97 3.62 27.68
N VAL A 159 -12.23 3.32 27.36
CA VAL A 159 -13.12 2.41 28.11
C VAL A 159 -14.05 1.67 27.15
N CYS A 160 -14.39 0.43 27.46
CA CYS A 160 -15.43 -0.34 26.78
C CYS A 160 -16.47 -0.87 27.80
N VAL A 161 -17.69 -1.09 27.32
CA VAL A 161 -18.86 -1.45 28.12
C VAL A 161 -19.53 -2.64 27.47
N ASN A 162 -19.68 -3.74 28.20
CA ASN A 162 -20.42 -4.91 27.73
C ASN A 162 -21.89 -4.76 28.09
N VAL A 163 -22.76 -4.77 27.08
CA VAL A 163 -24.20 -4.51 27.21
C VAL A 163 -24.97 -5.78 26.87
N SER A 164 -25.93 -6.16 27.72
CA SER A 164 -26.74 -7.36 27.59
C SER A 164 -27.74 -7.28 26.42
N PRO A 165 -28.37 -8.41 26.03
CA PRO A 165 -29.54 -8.40 25.16
C PRO A 165 -30.73 -7.56 25.67
N SER A 166 -30.82 -7.28 26.98
CA SER A 166 -31.82 -6.41 27.60
C SER A 166 -31.42 -4.92 27.64
N PHE A 167 -30.30 -4.54 27.00
CA PHE A 167 -29.71 -3.20 27.04
C PHE A 167 -29.18 -2.76 28.43
N GLU A 168 -28.92 -3.70 29.33
CA GLU A 168 -28.35 -3.44 30.65
C GLU A 168 -26.83 -3.58 30.63
N ILE A 169 -26.11 -2.73 31.36
CA ILE A 169 -24.65 -2.83 31.47
C ILE A 169 -24.28 -4.04 32.35
N LEU A 170 -23.54 -4.99 31.78
CA LEU A 170 -23.02 -6.16 32.47
C LEU A 170 -21.70 -5.86 33.18
N ASN A 171 -20.79 -5.14 32.52
CA ASN A 171 -19.54 -4.65 33.09
C ASN A 171 -18.97 -3.46 32.29
N SER A 172 -17.97 -2.80 32.88
CA SER A 172 -17.13 -1.80 32.21
C SER A 172 -15.67 -2.22 32.36
N MET A 173 -14.89 -2.05 31.30
CA MET A 173 -13.48 -2.43 31.23
C MET A 173 -12.64 -1.27 30.69
N ALA A 174 -11.50 -0.99 31.31
CA ALA A 174 -10.51 -0.02 30.83
C ALA A 174 -9.13 -0.69 30.73
N PRO A 175 -8.90 -1.60 29.75
CA PRO A 175 -7.77 -2.54 29.82
C PRO A 175 -6.38 -1.89 29.70
N GLY A 176 -6.30 -0.69 29.11
CA GLY A 176 -5.07 0.11 29.04
C GLY A 176 -4.85 1.05 30.23
N MET A 177 -5.71 1.04 31.25
CA MET A 177 -5.51 1.84 32.46
C MET A 177 -4.35 1.25 33.29
N GLN A 178 -3.37 2.10 33.63
CA GLN A 178 -2.36 1.78 34.66
C GLN A 178 -2.76 2.44 35.99
N GLU A 179 -2.49 1.76 37.11
CA GLU A 179 -2.57 2.38 38.44
C GLU A 179 -1.47 3.45 38.58
N CYS A 180 -1.83 4.63 39.06
CA CYS A 180 -0.88 5.74 39.25
C CYS A 180 0.34 5.30 40.08
N ALA A 181 1.52 5.71 39.64
CA ALA A 181 2.77 5.40 40.33
C ALA A 181 2.86 6.06 41.72
N LYS A 182 3.86 5.64 42.48
CA LYS A 182 3.97 5.89 43.92
C LYS A 182 4.49 7.30 44.21
N GLU A 183 4.27 7.73 45.44
CA GLU A 183 4.89 8.90 46.08
C GLU A 183 6.35 9.13 45.65
N LEU A 184 6.74 10.40 45.43
CA LEU A 184 8.11 10.75 45.02
C LEU A 184 8.85 11.51 46.11
N ASP A 185 10.11 11.15 46.27
CA ASP A 185 11.05 11.90 47.09
C ASP A 185 12.10 12.52 46.16
N VAL A 186 12.09 13.85 46.05
CA VAL A 186 12.96 14.63 45.16
C VAL A 186 14.03 15.33 45.98
N VAL A 187 15.32 15.09 45.70
CA VAL A 187 16.44 15.76 46.36
C VAL A 187 17.22 16.58 45.35
N LEU A 188 17.22 17.90 45.53
CA LEU A 188 18.04 18.84 44.78
C LEU A 188 19.45 18.87 45.38
N VAL A 189 20.48 18.62 44.57
CA VAL A 189 21.90 18.60 44.94
C VAL A 189 22.59 19.75 44.22
N LEU A 190 22.80 20.84 44.95
CA LEU A 190 23.16 22.14 44.40
C LEU A 190 24.62 22.49 44.70
N ASP A 191 25.38 22.72 43.64
CA ASP A 191 26.67 23.40 43.75
C ASP A 191 26.45 24.79 44.34
N GLY A 192 27.06 25.03 45.49
CA GLY A 192 27.06 26.30 46.20
C GLY A 192 28.47 26.86 46.37
N SER A 193 29.44 26.39 45.58
CA SER A 193 30.80 26.94 45.54
C SER A 193 30.83 28.37 44.97
N ASN A 194 32.01 28.99 44.94
CA ASN A 194 32.17 30.39 44.54
C ASN A 194 32.22 30.62 43.01
N SER A 195 32.19 29.59 42.18
CA SER A 195 32.09 29.73 40.71
C SER A 195 30.69 30.16 40.28
N ILE A 196 29.66 29.55 40.89
CA ILE A 196 28.24 29.86 40.71
C ILE A 196 27.97 31.33 41.06
N TYR A 197 27.71 32.15 40.03
CA TYR A 197 27.46 33.58 40.22
C TYR A 197 26.60 34.17 39.09
N PRO A 198 25.45 34.81 39.38
CA PRO A 198 24.92 35.13 40.72
C PRO A 198 24.09 33.99 41.34
N TRP A 199 24.19 33.82 42.65
CA TRP A 199 23.40 32.83 43.41
C TRP A 199 21.88 33.04 43.29
N GLU A 200 21.42 34.28 43.09
CA GLU A 200 20.00 34.64 42.91
C GLU A 200 19.34 33.83 41.78
N SER A 201 20.07 33.48 40.72
CA SER A 201 19.55 32.65 39.63
C SER A 201 19.27 31.21 40.02
N ILE A 202 20.02 30.64 40.98
CA ILE A 202 19.71 29.34 41.59
C ILE A 202 18.44 29.44 42.43
N ILE A 203 18.25 30.55 43.15
CA ILE A 203 17.03 30.79 43.94
C ILE A 203 15.81 30.92 43.03
N ASP A 204 15.86 31.70 41.96
CA ASP A 204 14.75 31.82 41.00
C ASP A 204 14.47 30.48 40.28
N PHE A 205 15.49 29.70 39.95
CA PHE A 205 15.33 28.34 39.42
C PHE A 205 14.55 27.46 40.40
N LEU A 206 14.96 27.41 41.68
CA LEU A 206 14.27 26.65 42.72
C LEU A 206 12.83 27.13 42.92
N LEU A 207 12.60 28.44 43.01
CA LEU A 207 11.26 29.02 43.20
C LEU A 207 10.34 28.78 42.01
N ARG A 208 10.88 28.67 40.78
CA ARG A 208 10.10 28.36 39.58
C ARG A 208 9.85 26.85 39.44
N PHE A 209 10.81 26.02 39.81
CA PHE A 209 10.73 24.55 39.79
C PHE A 209 9.78 24.01 40.87
N ILE A 210 9.95 24.43 42.13
CA ILE A 210 9.13 23.98 43.26
C ILE A 210 7.64 24.33 43.06
N ARG A 211 7.32 25.44 42.39
CA ARG A 211 5.94 25.80 41.99
C ARG A 211 5.27 24.81 41.03
N LYS A 212 6.03 23.93 40.36
CA LYS A 212 5.46 22.87 39.49
C LYS A 212 5.06 21.63 40.27
N ILE A 213 5.65 21.41 41.45
CA ILE A 213 5.45 20.21 42.27
C ILE A 213 4.42 20.50 43.36
N GLU A 214 3.45 19.60 43.54
CA GLU A 214 2.50 19.69 44.65
C GLU A 214 3.05 18.93 45.86
N ILE A 215 3.50 19.70 46.86
CA ILE A 215 4.17 19.15 48.03
C ILE A 215 3.14 18.78 49.09
N GLY A 216 3.22 17.55 49.59
CA GLY A 216 2.35 17.08 50.65
C GLY A 216 2.71 15.67 51.14
N PRO A 217 2.24 15.26 52.33
CA PRO A 217 2.65 14.02 52.98
C PRO A 217 2.26 12.73 52.23
N LYS A 218 1.28 12.82 51.32
CA LYS A 218 0.84 11.73 50.40
C LYS A 218 1.11 12.02 48.92
N LEU A 219 1.90 13.06 48.64
CA LEU A 219 2.23 13.52 47.30
C LEU A 219 3.77 13.54 47.18
N SER A 220 4.34 14.50 46.49
CA SER A 220 5.78 14.63 46.33
C SER A 220 6.42 15.38 47.51
N GLN A 221 7.62 14.97 47.91
CA GLN A 221 8.41 15.60 48.97
C GLN A 221 9.73 16.13 48.38
N VAL A 222 10.24 17.24 48.93
CA VAL A 222 11.41 17.95 48.36
C VAL A 222 12.47 18.21 49.44
N GLY A 223 13.63 17.60 49.26
CA GLY A 223 14.85 17.87 50.02
C GLY A 223 15.82 18.74 49.20
N ILE A 224 16.70 19.45 49.90
CA ILE A 224 17.74 20.29 49.29
C ILE A 224 19.06 20.05 50.03
N VAL A 225 20.08 19.64 49.29
CA VAL A 225 21.47 19.49 49.71
C VAL A 225 22.30 20.50 48.93
N SER A 226 23.20 21.23 49.59
CA SER A 226 24.13 22.15 48.92
C SER A 226 25.57 21.80 49.27
N TYR A 227 26.47 21.88 48.29
CA TYR A 227 27.87 21.46 48.45
C TYR A 227 28.87 22.51 47.94
N GLY A 228 30.15 22.27 48.22
CA GLY A 228 31.29 23.12 47.87
C GLY A 228 32.54 22.38 48.31
N GLU A 229 33.34 22.97 49.21
CA GLU A 229 34.37 22.23 49.95
C GLU A 229 33.78 21.32 51.06
N THR A 230 32.54 21.58 51.47
CA THR A 230 31.76 20.76 52.42
C THR A 230 30.31 20.65 51.95
N VAL A 231 29.59 19.61 52.41
CA VAL A 231 28.17 19.39 52.10
C VAL A 231 27.30 19.82 53.29
N SER A 232 26.18 20.49 53.02
CA SER A 232 25.15 20.80 54.02
C SER A 232 23.75 20.41 53.54
N HIS A 233 22.95 19.86 54.45
CA HIS A 233 21.52 19.63 54.23
C HIS A 233 20.78 20.93 54.54
N ARG A 234 20.14 21.51 53.53
CA ARG A 234 19.38 22.77 53.62
C ARG A 234 17.90 22.51 53.90
N VAL A 235 17.33 21.44 53.33
CA VAL A 235 15.95 21.00 53.56
C VAL A 235 15.90 19.46 53.62
N ASN A 236 15.26 18.89 54.65
CA ASN A 236 14.92 17.48 54.73
C ASN A 236 13.56 17.21 54.03
N LEU A 237 13.35 16.02 53.46
CA LEU A 237 12.18 15.70 52.62
C LEU A 237 10.83 15.99 53.30
N SER A 238 10.68 15.60 54.56
CA SER A 238 9.44 15.75 55.33
C SER A 238 9.33 17.07 56.12
N GLN A 239 10.21 18.04 55.86
CA GLN A 239 10.30 19.28 56.64
C GLN A 239 9.14 20.26 56.41
N PHE A 240 8.50 20.22 55.23
CA PHE A 240 7.43 21.13 54.84
C PHE A 240 6.19 20.36 54.36
N ALA A 241 5.01 20.77 54.84
CA ALA A 241 3.75 20.07 54.56
C ALA A 241 2.98 20.61 53.35
N ASN A 242 3.45 21.70 52.72
CA ASN A 242 2.85 22.34 51.55
C ASN A 242 3.90 23.13 50.75
N THR A 243 3.60 23.42 49.48
CA THR A 243 4.53 24.11 48.56
C THR A 243 4.83 25.57 48.98
N GLU A 244 3.86 26.32 49.51
CA GLU A 244 4.05 27.75 49.83
C GLU A 244 5.00 28.00 51.00
N ASP A 245 5.04 27.13 52.02
CA ASP A 245 5.98 27.28 53.13
C ASP A 245 7.43 26.95 52.73
N LEU A 246 7.64 25.97 51.84
CA LEU A 246 8.96 25.74 51.24
C LEU A 246 9.38 26.92 50.36
N LEU A 247 8.47 27.48 49.55
CA LEU A 247 8.73 28.66 48.71
C LEU A 247 9.03 29.93 49.50
N LYS A 248 8.68 30.01 50.79
CA LYS A 248 9.13 31.09 51.68
C LYS A 248 10.58 30.84 52.11
N PHE A 249 10.88 29.66 52.64
CA PHE A 249 12.22 29.29 53.11
C PHE A 249 13.29 29.38 52.00
N VAL A 250 12.95 28.98 50.77
CA VAL A 250 13.88 28.98 49.63
C VAL A 250 14.32 30.39 49.21
N ARG A 251 13.55 31.44 49.47
CA ARG A 251 13.93 32.83 49.11
C ARG A 251 15.16 33.31 49.88
N ASP A 252 15.28 32.89 51.14
CA ASP A 252 16.34 33.31 52.05
C ASP A 252 17.48 32.28 52.14
N LEU A 253 17.56 31.34 51.19
CA LEU A 253 18.50 30.21 51.20
C LEU A 253 19.93 30.67 50.89
N PRO A 254 20.90 30.57 51.82
CA PRO A 254 22.26 31.03 51.59
C PRO A 254 23.07 30.08 50.70
N GLN A 255 23.99 30.64 49.91
CA GLN A 255 25.05 29.92 49.21
C GLN A 255 25.96 29.20 50.22
N GLN A 256 26.55 28.04 49.86
CA GLN A 256 27.44 27.30 50.77
C GLN A 256 28.80 28.01 50.91
N THR A 257 29.28 28.59 49.81
CA THR A 257 30.62 29.17 49.59
C THR A 257 31.77 28.15 49.68
N GLY A 258 32.84 28.39 48.92
CA GLY A 258 34.04 27.55 48.90
C GLY A 258 34.83 27.70 47.60
N SER A 259 36.14 27.41 47.66
CA SER A 259 37.07 27.47 46.51
C SER A 259 37.26 26.12 45.80
N LYS A 260 36.39 25.14 46.07
CA LYS A 260 36.39 23.80 45.49
C LYS A 260 34.97 23.33 45.24
N THR A 261 34.84 22.45 44.26
CA THR A 261 33.59 21.80 43.87
C THR A 261 33.74 20.30 44.08
N MET A 262 33.04 19.74 45.07
CA MET A 262 33.11 18.32 45.48
C MET A 262 31.79 17.61 45.13
N THR A 263 31.49 17.51 43.84
CA THR A 263 30.23 17.00 43.28
C THR A 263 29.97 15.55 43.67
N PHE A 264 30.97 14.67 43.65
CA PHE A 264 30.76 13.25 43.96
C PHE A 264 30.56 13.02 45.47
N LEU A 265 31.19 13.81 46.34
CA LEU A 265 30.86 13.90 47.76
C LEU A 265 29.42 14.39 47.98
N GLY A 266 28.99 15.44 47.26
CA GLY A 266 27.62 15.96 47.30
C GLY A 266 26.56 14.89 46.95
N ILE A 267 26.77 14.18 45.85
CA ILE A 267 25.91 13.08 45.38
C ILE A 267 25.91 11.91 46.38
N ASP A 268 27.07 11.47 46.86
CA ASP A 268 27.16 10.33 47.80
C ASP A 268 26.57 10.66 49.18
N THR A 269 26.71 11.89 49.67
CA THR A 269 26.01 12.37 50.89
C THR A 269 24.50 12.46 50.67
N ALA A 270 24.03 12.97 49.52
CA ALA A 270 22.60 13.01 49.22
C ALA A 270 22.00 11.59 49.15
N ARG A 271 22.68 10.65 48.48
CA ARG A 271 22.33 9.22 48.45
C ARG A 271 22.26 8.62 49.85
N LYS A 272 23.32 8.77 50.65
CA LYS A 272 23.47 8.10 51.96
C LYS A 272 22.64 8.69 53.07
N GLU A 273 22.39 10.00 53.05
CA GLU A 273 21.74 10.70 54.15
C GLU A 273 20.38 11.30 53.76
N ALA A 274 20.28 12.03 52.64
CA ALA A 274 19.05 12.75 52.30
C ALA A 274 17.89 11.79 51.99
N PHE A 275 18.19 10.63 51.40
CA PHE A 275 17.24 9.53 51.17
C PHE A 275 17.09 8.53 52.34
N MET A 276 17.40 8.94 53.57
CA MET A 276 17.13 8.15 54.79
C MET A 276 15.75 8.46 55.40
N PRO A 277 15.06 7.48 56.00
CA PRO A 277 13.83 7.70 56.77
C PRO A 277 13.97 8.74 57.89
N GLU A 278 15.15 8.82 58.51
CA GLU A 278 15.53 9.80 59.53
C GLU A 278 15.51 11.26 59.02
N ARG A 279 15.57 11.46 57.70
CA ARG A 279 15.38 12.76 57.02
C ARG A 279 14.07 12.85 56.23
N GLY A 280 13.14 11.91 56.47
CA GLY A 280 11.79 11.92 55.91
C GLY A 280 11.56 11.04 54.69
N ALA A 281 12.59 10.36 54.16
CA ALA A 281 12.43 9.53 52.96
C ALA A 281 11.50 8.33 53.20
N ARG A 282 10.62 8.06 52.24
CA ARG A 282 9.50 7.11 52.39
C ARG A 282 9.83 5.72 51.85
N PRO A 283 9.53 4.64 52.59
CA PRO A 283 9.82 3.28 52.15
C PRO A 283 8.91 2.89 50.97
N GLY A 284 9.49 2.83 49.77
CA GLY A 284 8.78 2.48 48.53
C GLY A 284 8.43 3.66 47.63
N ALA A 285 8.76 4.89 48.02
CA ALA A 285 8.70 6.07 47.16
C ALA A 285 9.76 6.02 46.05
N LYS A 286 9.50 6.65 44.89
CA LYS A 286 10.47 6.79 43.82
C LYS A 286 11.46 7.90 44.18
N LYS A 287 12.76 7.57 44.22
CA LYS A 287 13.84 8.50 44.55
C LYS A 287 14.34 9.22 43.30
N VAL A 288 14.31 10.55 43.32
CA VAL A 288 14.75 11.41 42.21
C VAL A 288 15.78 12.41 42.73
N MET A 289 16.97 12.45 42.12
CA MET A 289 18.04 13.38 42.44
C MET A 289 18.24 14.36 41.27
N VAL A 290 18.32 15.66 41.55
CA VAL A 290 18.55 16.71 40.55
C VAL A 290 19.85 17.43 40.89
N ILE A 291 20.89 17.22 40.10
CA ILE A 291 22.25 17.74 40.32
C ILE A 291 22.43 19.00 39.46
N VAL A 292 22.84 20.12 40.07
CA VAL A 292 23.14 21.39 39.37
C VAL A 292 24.56 21.82 39.73
N THR A 293 25.41 22.04 38.72
CA THR A 293 26.84 22.43 38.90
C THR A 293 27.38 23.19 37.69
N ASP A 294 28.42 24.02 37.88
CA ASP A 294 29.02 24.84 36.84
C ASP A 294 30.49 24.54 36.51
N GLY A 295 31.09 23.48 37.09
CA GLY A 295 32.43 23.07 36.72
C GLY A 295 32.87 21.66 37.13
N GLU A 296 34.03 21.25 36.59
CA GLU A 296 34.63 19.93 36.79
C GLU A 296 34.87 19.62 38.28
N SER A 297 34.47 18.43 38.73
CA SER A 297 34.57 18.08 40.14
C SER A 297 36.02 17.77 40.56
N HIS A 298 36.42 18.34 41.69
CA HIS A 298 37.73 18.12 42.30
C HIS A 298 37.89 16.70 42.88
N ASP A 299 36.80 15.92 42.94
CA ASP A 299 36.75 14.53 43.39
C ASP A 299 36.28 13.53 42.31
N SER A 300 36.39 13.90 41.02
CA SER A 300 36.00 13.11 39.83
C SER A 300 36.56 11.67 39.77
N HIS A 301 37.64 11.39 40.49
CA HIS A 301 38.16 10.02 40.70
C HIS A 301 37.18 9.07 41.42
N ASN A 302 36.08 9.56 42.01
CA ASN A 302 35.04 8.75 42.65
C ASN A 302 33.84 8.41 41.74
N LEU A 303 33.78 8.95 40.51
CA LEU A 303 32.63 8.88 39.60
C LEU A 303 32.06 7.46 39.46
N GLU A 304 32.87 6.50 39.00
CA GLU A 304 32.41 5.12 38.76
C GLU A 304 31.84 4.44 40.01
N LYS A 305 32.31 4.82 41.20
CA LYS A 305 31.83 4.27 42.46
C LYS A 305 30.49 4.89 42.84
N VAL A 306 30.42 6.21 42.87
CA VAL A 306 29.24 6.94 43.37
C VAL A 306 28.03 6.72 42.45
N ILE A 307 28.23 6.73 41.13
CA ILE A 307 27.13 6.53 40.18
C ILE A 307 26.62 5.08 40.17
N ARG A 308 27.53 4.09 40.27
CA ARG A 308 27.14 2.67 40.44
C ARG A 308 26.38 2.44 41.74
N ASP A 309 26.83 3.04 42.83
CA ASP A 309 26.14 2.96 44.11
C ASP A 309 24.74 3.63 44.04
N CYS A 310 24.59 4.78 43.38
CA CYS A 310 23.27 5.40 43.15
C CYS A 310 22.33 4.53 42.28
N HIS A 311 22.87 3.81 41.30
CA HIS A 311 22.11 2.88 40.47
C HIS A 311 21.63 1.67 41.28
N ASN A 312 22.49 1.11 42.14
CA ASN A 312 22.12 0.02 43.07
C ASN A 312 21.01 0.45 44.04
N ASP A 313 21.01 1.71 44.49
CA ASP A 313 19.99 2.30 45.37
C ASP A 313 18.70 2.74 44.62
N ASN A 314 18.60 2.46 43.31
CA ASN A 314 17.50 2.82 42.40
C ASN A 314 17.12 4.32 42.42
N ILE A 315 18.13 5.20 42.46
CA ILE A 315 17.96 6.65 42.42
C ILE A 315 18.03 7.15 40.98
N GLU A 316 16.96 7.79 40.50
CA GLU A 316 16.94 8.47 39.21
C GLU A 316 17.74 9.77 39.29
N ARG A 317 18.61 10.07 38.32
CA ARG A 317 19.52 11.22 38.38
C ARG A 317 19.37 12.11 37.16
N PHE A 318 19.05 13.38 37.41
CA PHE A 318 19.04 14.45 36.42
C PHE A 318 20.30 15.31 36.58
N GLY A 319 21.15 15.40 35.56
CA GLY A 319 22.36 16.21 35.56
C GLY A 319 22.17 17.52 34.80
N ILE A 320 22.48 18.65 35.43
CA ILE A 320 22.32 20.00 34.86
C ILE A 320 23.68 20.70 34.86
N ALA A 321 24.27 20.81 33.67
CA ALA A 321 25.57 21.47 33.44
C ALA A 321 25.38 22.95 33.11
N VAL A 322 25.92 23.83 33.96
CA VAL A 322 25.83 25.28 33.82
C VAL A 322 27.15 25.83 33.25
N LEU A 323 27.13 26.44 32.07
CA LEU A 323 28.37 26.91 31.41
C LEU A 323 28.79 28.34 31.82
N GLY A 324 28.20 28.88 32.90
CA GLY A 324 28.39 30.26 33.36
C GLY A 324 29.87 30.61 33.60
N ASP A 325 30.55 29.89 34.49
CA ASP A 325 31.96 30.14 34.79
C ASP A 325 32.88 29.89 33.58
N TYR A 326 32.61 28.83 32.79
CA TYR A 326 33.38 28.49 31.60
C TYR A 326 33.32 29.61 30.54
N ASN A 327 32.15 30.22 30.37
CA ASN A 327 31.96 31.38 29.50
C ASN A 327 32.60 32.65 30.10
N ARG A 328 32.48 32.89 31.42
CA ARG A 328 33.16 34.02 32.09
C ARG A 328 34.69 33.94 31.99
N GLN A 329 35.26 32.75 32.07
CA GLN A 329 36.71 32.51 32.00
C GLN A 329 37.25 32.33 30.57
N ASN A 330 36.41 32.35 29.53
CA ASN A 330 36.79 32.04 28.14
C ASN A 330 37.54 30.69 27.99
N LYS A 331 36.97 29.64 28.58
CA LYS A 331 37.51 28.27 28.56
C LYS A 331 37.60 27.70 27.15
N SER A 332 38.55 26.77 26.95
CA SER A 332 38.69 26.08 25.67
C SER A 332 37.51 25.14 25.39
N ALA A 333 37.21 24.90 24.11
CA ALA A 333 36.16 23.96 23.72
C ALA A 333 36.43 22.53 24.23
N GLU A 334 37.68 22.15 24.42
CA GLU A 334 38.10 20.86 24.98
C GLU A 334 37.76 20.75 26.48
N GLU A 335 37.99 21.81 27.27
CA GLU A 335 37.57 21.89 28.68
C GLU A 335 36.03 21.85 28.81
N VAL A 336 35.30 22.59 27.96
CA VAL A 336 33.83 22.59 27.95
C VAL A 336 33.26 21.20 27.64
N GLN A 337 33.79 20.51 26.63
CA GLN A 337 33.35 19.16 26.27
C GLN A 337 33.69 18.13 27.34
N LYS A 338 34.84 18.27 28.02
CA LYS A 338 35.21 17.42 29.16
C LYS A 338 34.21 17.56 30.32
N PHE A 339 33.84 18.79 30.68
CA PHE A 339 32.86 19.07 31.73
C PHE A 339 31.46 18.52 31.38
N ILE A 340 30.96 18.80 30.18
CA ILE A 340 29.67 18.26 29.70
C ILE A 340 29.62 16.74 29.86
N LYS A 341 30.68 16.05 29.45
CA LYS A 341 30.79 14.59 29.52
C LYS A 341 30.82 14.04 30.96
N GLU A 342 31.33 14.80 31.94
CA GLU A 342 31.24 14.41 33.36
C GLU A 342 29.79 14.40 33.83
N ILE A 343 28.99 15.39 33.43
CA ILE A 343 27.58 15.52 33.84
C ILE A 343 26.65 14.57 33.07
N GLU A 344 26.98 14.26 31.80
CA GLU A 344 26.39 13.12 31.08
C GLU A 344 26.58 11.82 31.88
N LEU A 345 27.81 11.51 32.31
CA LEU A 345 28.13 10.29 33.08
C LEU A 345 27.51 10.25 34.50
N ILE A 346 27.12 11.40 35.06
CA ILE A 346 26.35 11.47 36.32
C ILE A 346 24.87 11.10 36.11
N SER A 347 24.32 11.42 34.95
CA SER A 347 22.88 11.33 34.66
C SER A 347 22.37 9.88 34.55
N SER A 348 21.05 9.70 34.57
CA SER A 348 20.39 8.43 34.22
C SER A 348 20.26 8.25 32.70
N GLU A 349 20.19 7.00 32.25
CA GLU A 349 19.82 6.69 30.87
C GLU A 349 18.28 6.61 30.73
N PRO A 350 17.69 7.08 29.62
CA PRO A 350 18.34 7.71 28.46
C PRO A 350 18.82 9.14 28.75
N LEU A 351 20.06 9.46 28.38
CA LEU A 351 20.65 10.80 28.60
C LEU A 351 19.78 11.95 28.07
N ARG A 352 19.10 11.76 26.93
CA ARG A 352 18.26 12.79 26.26
C ARG A 352 17.18 13.42 27.15
N ASP A 353 16.80 12.74 28.23
CA ASP A 353 15.70 13.14 29.11
C ASP A 353 16.17 13.51 30.52
N HIS A 354 17.41 13.17 30.87
CA HIS A 354 17.98 13.33 32.20
C HIS A 354 19.14 14.33 32.23
N PHE A 355 19.83 14.55 31.11
CA PHE A 355 20.91 15.53 30.98
C PHE A 355 20.40 16.84 30.35
N PHE A 356 20.77 17.96 30.96
CA PHE A 356 20.50 19.31 30.45
C PHE A 356 21.79 20.15 30.50
N ASN A 357 22.05 20.92 29.45
CA ASN A 357 23.08 21.95 29.44
C ASN A 357 22.46 23.35 29.28
N VAL A 358 23.02 24.34 29.97
CA VAL A 358 22.60 25.75 29.90
C VAL A 358 23.82 26.66 29.74
N SER A 359 23.65 27.80 29.05
CA SER A 359 24.75 28.74 28.77
C SER A 359 25.31 29.43 30.03
N ASP A 360 24.46 29.62 31.03
CA ASP A 360 24.70 30.43 32.22
C ASP A 360 23.61 30.13 33.27
N GLU A 361 23.75 30.71 34.46
CA GLU A 361 22.85 30.53 35.58
C GLU A 361 21.44 31.07 35.29
N VAL A 362 21.28 32.11 34.47
CA VAL A 362 19.97 32.69 34.13
C VAL A 362 19.21 31.76 33.18
N ALA A 363 19.92 31.11 32.26
CA ALA A 363 19.38 30.14 31.34
C ALA A 363 18.78 28.89 32.02
N LEU A 364 19.10 28.60 33.30
CA LEU A 364 18.38 27.60 34.11
C LEU A 364 16.86 27.83 34.11
N LEU A 365 16.40 29.07 34.04
CA LEU A 365 14.98 29.40 34.01
C LEU A 365 14.27 28.89 32.75
N THR A 366 15.00 28.58 31.67
CA THR A 366 14.43 28.05 30.42
C THR A 366 14.12 26.55 30.51
N ILE A 367 14.91 25.77 31.27
CA ILE A 367 14.75 24.32 31.37
C ILE A 367 13.70 23.89 32.40
N VAL A 368 13.26 24.79 33.30
CA VAL A 368 12.31 24.47 34.40
C VAL A 368 11.04 23.79 33.90
N ASP A 369 10.44 24.26 32.81
CA ASP A 369 9.20 23.70 32.27
C ASP A 369 9.43 22.28 31.69
N ALA A 370 10.59 22.02 31.08
CA ALA A 370 10.97 20.71 30.56
C ALA A 370 11.32 19.73 31.70
N LEU A 371 12.25 20.11 32.60
CA LEU A 371 12.68 19.32 33.76
C LEU A 371 11.50 18.96 34.67
N GLY A 372 10.64 19.94 34.98
CA GLY A 372 9.42 19.71 35.76
C GLY A 372 8.51 18.68 35.09
N SER A 373 8.31 18.78 33.76
CA SER A 373 7.48 17.81 33.03
C SER A 373 8.07 16.39 33.04
N LYS A 374 9.40 16.25 32.92
CA LYS A 374 10.11 14.95 32.99
C LYS A 374 10.03 14.32 34.38
N ILE A 375 10.12 15.11 35.44
CA ILE A 375 10.03 14.62 36.82
C ILE A 375 8.58 14.27 37.18
N ILE A 376 7.58 15.05 36.72
CA ILE A 376 6.17 14.75 36.98
C ILE A 376 5.68 13.53 36.16
N ALA A 377 6.35 13.17 35.05
CA ALA A 377 6.08 11.90 34.37
C ALA A 377 6.32 10.67 35.29
N LEU A 378 7.29 10.76 36.22
CA LEU A 378 7.58 9.69 37.19
C LEU A 378 6.51 9.56 38.30
N GLU A 379 5.52 10.45 38.40
CA GLU A 379 4.32 10.26 39.24
C GLU A 379 3.27 9.36 38.55
N ALA A 380 3.46 9.05 37.26
CA ALA A 380 2.55 8.23 36.47
C ALA A 380 3.17 6.90 36.03
N THR A 381 4.41 6.92 35.51
CA THR A 381 5.05 5.73 34.92
C THR A 381 5.55 4.75 35.98
N THR A 382 5.23 3.45 35.84
CA THR A 382 5.88 2.40 36.66
C THR A 382 7.31 2.08 36.21
N SER A 383 7.73 2.56 35.04
CA SER A 383 9.06 2.40 34.47
C SER A 383 9.96 3.61 34.74
N ASN A 384 11.29 3.43 34.62
CA ASN A 384 12.31 4.47 34.85
C ASN A 384 12.45 5.46 33.65
N SER A 385 11.52 5.46 32.70
CA SER A 385 11.59 6.23 31.45
C SER A 385 10.66 7.44 31.45
N THR A 386 11.22 8.60 31.79
CA THR A 386 10.58 9.94 31.94
C THR A 386 9.94 10.55 30.68
N SER A 387 9.79 9.79 29.59
CA SER A 387 9.57 10.35 28.25
C SER A 387 8.79 9.51 27.26
N SER A 388 8.30 8.34 27.65
CA SER A 388 7.52 7.47 26.78
C SER A 388 6.23 7.00 27.44
N PHE A 389 5.11 7.17 26.75
CA PHE A 389 3.81 6.63 27.20
C PHE A 389 3.77 5.14 26.86
N GLU A 390 3.45 4.30 27.85
CA GLU A 390 3.26 2.86 27.65
C GLU A 390 1.80 2.56 27.27
N MET A 391 0.86 2.79 28.18
CA MET A 391 -0.57 2.49 28.02
C MET A 391 -1.50 3.60 28.54
N GLU A 392 -0.97 4.60 29.25
CA GLU A 392 -1.72 5.72 29.84
C GLU A 392 -2.49 6.50 28.78
N MET A 393 -1.89 6.67 27.59
CA MET A 393 -2.49 7.29 26.41
C MET A 393 -3.00 6.27 25.37
N SER A 394 -3.23 5.02 25.76
CA SER A 394 -3.49 3.90 24.83
C SER A 394 -4.71 4.06 23.91
N GLN A 395 -5.76 4.77 24.35
CA GLN A 395 -7.04 4.84 23.66
C GLN A 395 -7.62 3.46 23.34
N THR A 396 -7.54 2.52 24.29
CA THR A 396 -7.98 1.13 24.15
C THR A 396 -9.48 1.08 23.84
N GLY A 397 -9.85 0.31 22.80
CA GLY A 397 -11.19 0.28 22.25
C GLY A 397 -11.41 1.29 21.11
N PHE A 398 -10.34 1.78 20.48
CA PHE A 398 -10.43 2.62 19.28
C PHE A 398 -11.12 1.86 18.13
N SER A 399 -10.69 0.61 17.91
CA SER A 399 -11.39 -0.41 17.14
C SER A 399 -11.69 -1.62 18.03
N ALA A 400 -12.66 -2.46 17.63
CA ALA A 400 -13.04 -3.65 18.37
C ALA A 400 -13.55 -4.75 17.43
N HIS A 401 -13.14 -5.99 17.65
CA HIS A 401 -13.58 -7.15 16.88
C HIS A 401 -13.67 -8.40 17.77
N THR A 402 -14.65 -9.26 17.54
CA THR A 402 -14.83 -10.49 18.34
C THR A 402 -14.42 -11.74 17.59
N SER A 403 -13.40 -12.44 18.09
CA SER A 403 -13.00 -13.75 17.58
C SER A 403 -13.66 -14.89 18.37
N LYS A 404 -13.41 -16.14 17.94
CA LYS A 404 -13.82 -17.35 18.67
C LYS A 404 -13.13 -17.51 20.04
N GLU A 405 -12.06 -16.76 20.32
CA GLU A 405 -11.22 -16.87 21.52
C GLU A 405 -11.38 -15.68 22.49
N GLY A 406 -11.88 -14.53 22.02
CA GLY A 406 -12.06 -13.33 22.84
C GLY A 406 -12.34 -12.07 22.03
N VAL A 407 -12.26 -10.92 22.70
CA VAL A 407 -12.43 -9.60 22.09
C VAL A 407 -11.05 -8.99 21.82
N LEU A 408 -10.81 -8.59 20.58
CA LEU A 408 -9.68 -7.75 20.17
C LEU A 408 -10.08 -6.28 20.34
N LEU A 409 -9.22 -5.48 20.94
CA LEU A 409 -9.39 -4.05 21.16
C LEU A 409 -8.16 -3.29 20.66
N GLY A 410 -8.36 -2.40 19.71
CA GLY A 410 -7.32 -1.52 19.20
C GLY A 410 -6.89 -0.48 20.23
N ALA A 411 -5.58 -0.31 20.40
CA ALA A 411 -4.97 0.62 21.36
C ALA A 411 -3.92 1.50 20.66
N VAL A 412 -4.39 2.40 19.78
CA VAL A 412 -3.58 3.20 18.84
C VAL A 412 -2.53 4.10 19.49
N GLY A 413 -2.79 4.58 20.71
CA GLY A 413 -1.90 5.52 21.39
C GLY A 413 -0.81 4.87 22.25
N ALA A 414 -0.85 3.54 22.38
CA ALA A 414 0.13 2.80 23.18
C ALA A 414 1.55 2.96 22.63
N TYR A 415 2.54 2.90 23.52
CA TYR A 415 3.96 2.90 23.21
C TYR A 415 4.39 4.06 22.29
N ASP A 416 4.10 5.30 22.69
CA ASP A 416 4.33 6.53 21.92
C ASP A 416 3.58 6.57 20.58
N TRP A 417 2.30 6.18 20.58
CA TRP A 417 1.47 6.03 19.38
C TRP A 417 2.04 5.05 18.33
N ASN A 418 2.96 4.16 18.70
CA ASN A 418 3.28 3.01 17.86
C ASN A 418 2.06 2.08 17.74
N GLY A 419 1.30 1.96 18.84
CA GLY A 419 0.06 1.21 18.98
C GLY A 419 0.27 -0.25 19.39
N THR A 420 -0.80 -0.88 19.86
CA THR A 420 -0.86 -2.33 20.13
C THR A 420 -2.31 -2.84 20.01
N VAL A 421 -2.51 -4.14 20.11
CA VAL A 421 -3.84 -4.77 20.14
C VAL A 421 -3.99 -5.51 21.46
N VAL A 422 -4.93 -5.06 22.29
CA VAL A 422 -5.27 -5.72 23.55
C VAL A 422 -6.28 -6.84 23.27
N MET A 423 -6.00 -8.06 23.72
CA MET A 423 -6.95 -9.18 23.60
C MET A 423 -7.52 -9.52 24.97
N HIS A 424 -8.85 -9.40 25.11
CA HIS A 424 -9.58 -9.72 26.34
C HIS A 424 -10.28 -11.07 26.19
N THR A 425 -9.91 -12.02 27.04
CA THR A 425 -10.38 -13.42 27.00
C THR A 425 -11.00 -13.82 28.34
N ALA A 426 -11.72 -14.95 28.37
CA ALA A 426 -12.22 -15.52 29.63
C ALA A 426 -11.09 -15.90 30.63
N GLY A 427 -9.86 -16.10 30.15
CA GLY A 427 -8.67 -16.35 30.99
C GLY A 427 -7.95 -15.09 31.47
N GLY A 428 -8.37 -13.90 31.02
CA GLY A 428 -7.74 -12.61 31.34
C GLY A 428 -7.40 -11.77 30.11
N THR A 429 -6.71 -10.65 30.35
CA THR A 429 -6.29 -9.69 29.32
C THR A 429 -4.84 -9.94 28.91
N ILE A 430 -4.59 -9.99 27.60
CA ILE A 430 -3.26 -10.08 26.98
C ILE A 430 -2.94 -8.72 26.34
N ILE A 431 -1.78 -8.15 26.67
CA ILE A 431 -1.28 -6.88 26.11
C ILE A 431 0.12 -7.13 25.51
N PRO A 432 0.28 -7.17 24.18
CA PRO A 432 1.58 -7.34 23.54
C PRO A 432 2.50 -6.14 23.79
N PRO A 433 3.74 -6.35 24.29
CA PRO A 433 4.70 -5.28 24.54
C PRO A 433 5.23 -4.63 23.25
N LYS A 434 5.74 -3.40 23.37
CA LYS A 434 6.22 -2.51 22.29
C LYS A 434 6.96 -3.18 21.13
N ASN A 435 7.81 -4.17 21.42
CA ASN A 435 8.73 -4.79 20.47
C ASN A 435 8.18 -6.08 19.81
N GLN A 436 6.89 -6.42 19.97
CA GLN A 436 6.31 -7.63 19.37
C GLN A 436 5.74 -7.45 17.95
N PHE A 437 5.35 -6.23 17.57
CA PHE A 437 4.88 -5.91 16.22
C PHE A 437 5.95 -5.24 15.32
N TYR A 438 7.21 -5.23 15.75
CA TYR A 438 8.29 -4.45 15.13
C TYR A 438 9.64 -5.13 15.42
N ASN A 439 10.55 -5.20 14.44
CA ASN A 439 11.86 -5.82 14.63
C ASN A 439 12.98 -4.77 14.75
N PRO A 440 13.54 -4.53 15.96
CA PRO A 440 14.57 -3.51 16.20
C PRO A 440 15.91 -3.78 15.49
N GLU A 441 16.21 -5.01 15.08
CA GLU A 441 17.44 -5.31 14.33
C GLU A 441 17.34 -4.93 12.84
N ILE A 442 16.12 -4.85 12.30
CA ILE A 442 15.86 -4.68 10.86
C ILE A 442 15.25 -3.30 10.55
N GLU A 443 14.35 -2.81 11.40
CA GLU A 443 13.56 -1.60 11.16
C GLU A 443 14.13 -0.38 11.94
N ALA A 444 15.38 -0.46 12.42
CA ALA A 444 16.08 0.54 13.22
C ALA A 444 16.01 1.96 12.62
N GLY A 445 15.26 2.84 13.29
CA GLY A 445 15.03 4.24 12.87
C GLY A 445 13.56 4.58 12.62
N TYR A 446 12.70 3.60 12.33
CA TYR A 446 11.26 3.83 12.08
C TYR A 446 10.41 3.96 13.36
N GLU A 447 10.95 3.62 14.54
CA GLU A 447 10.30 3.61 15.87
C GLU A 447 9.59 4.90 16.30
N ARG A 448 9.90 6.03 15.65
CA ARG A 448 9.54 7.38 16.08
C ARG A 448 8.43 8.03 15.25
N LEU A 449 7.77 7.26 14.37
CA LEU A 449 6.82 7.80 13.38
C LEU A 449 5.33 7.59 13.71
N ALA A 450 5.00 7.11 14.91
CA ALA A 450 3.62 6.91 15.39
C ALA A 450 2.75 6.06 14.43
N GLY A 451 3.00 4.75 14.39
CA GLY A 451 2.41 3.82 13.42
C GLY A 451 0.89 3.60 13.52
N TYR A 452 0.28 3.87 14.68
CA TYR A 452 -1.13 3.60 14.99
C TYR A 452 -1.53 2.13 14.76
N ILE A 453 -0.74 1.16 15.24
CA ILE A 453 -1.16 -0.26 15.28
C ILE A 453 -2.43 -0.37 16.14
N GLY A 454 -3.40 -1.19 15.70
CA GLY A 454 -4.71 -1.24 16.33
C GLY A 454 -5.64 -0.11 15.90
N TYR A 455 -5.35 0.59 14.80
CA TYR A 455 -6.33 1.54 14.22
C TYR A 455 -7.59 0.78 13.78
N ASP A 456 -7.38 -0.39 13.19
CA ASP A 456 -8.42 -1.39 12.96
C ASP A 456 -7.92 -2.80 13.34
N VAL A 457 -8.84 -3.70 13.67
CA VAL A 457 -8.59 -5.07 14.11
C VAL A 457 -9.62 -6.04 13.53
N GLN A 458 -9.16 -7.19 13.02
CA GLN A 458 -9.98 -8.22 12.39
C GLN A 458 -9.43 -9.61 12.72
N SER A 459 -10.19 -10.67 12.42
CA SER A 459 -9.70 -12.06 12.49
C SER A 459 -10.18 -12.90 11.32
N ALA A 460 -9.26 -13.63 10.67
CA ALA A 460 -9.59 -14.59 9.63
C ALA A 460 -9.66 -16.02 10.19
N SER A 461 -10.62 -16.80 9.71
CA SER A 461 -10.78 -18.23 9.98
C SER A 461 -9.98 -19.01 8.93
N THR A 462 -9.08 -19.91 9.34
CA THR A 462 -8.34 -20.78 8.40
C THR A 462 -8.37 -22.24 8.85
N PRO A 463 -8.16 -23.23 7.95
CA PRO A 463 -8.04 -24.64 8.33
C PRO A 463 -6.91 -24.91 9.35
N ASN A 464 -5.93 -24.00 9.43
CA ASN A 464 -4.83 -24.04 10.39
C ASN A 464 -5.13 -23.29 11.70
N GLY A 465 -6.37 -22.84 11.95
CA GLY A 465 -6.77 -22.03 13.12
C GLY A 465 -6.95 -20.54 12.82
N VAL A 466 -7.16 -19.72 13.85
CA VAL A 466 -7.43 -18.27 13.70
C VAL A 466 -6.16 -17.50 13.33
N LEU A 467 -6.31 -16.54 12.42
CA LEU A 467 -5.33 -15.48 12.17
C LEU A 467 -5.87 -14.16 12.72
N TYR A 468 -5.00 -13.41 13.39
CA TYR A 468 -5.27 -12.05 13.87
C TYR A 468 -4.70 -11.02 12.91
N ILE A 469 -5.45 -9.95 12.65
CA ILE A 469 -5.11 -8.96 11.62
C ILE A 469 -5.28 -7.58 12.24
N THR A 470 -4.30 -6.69 12.04
CA THR A 470 -4.40 -5.31 12.52
C THR A 470 -3.81 -4.28 11.56
N GLY A 471 -4.49 -3.14 11.48
CA GLY A 471 -4.14 -1.99 10.68
C GLY A 471 -3.18 -1.04 11.41
N ALA A 472 -2.21 -0.50 10.66
CA ALA A 472 -1.27 0.52 11.11
C ALA A 472 -1.10 1.59 10.01
N PRO A 473 -2.13 2.42 9.76
CA PRO A 473 -2.23 3.25 8.56
C PRO A 473 -1.26 4.44 8.53
N ARG A 474 -0.59 4.74 9.65
CA ARG A 474 0.47 5.75 9.72
C ARG A 474 1.88 5.18 9.59
N TYR A 475 2.05 3.85 9.60
CA TYR A 475 3.38 3.25 9.53
C TYR A 475 4.13 3.70 8.27
N ASN A 476 5.35 4.22 8.42
CA ASN A 476 6.15 4.80 7.34
C ASN A 476 5.41 5.90 6.52
N HIS A 477 4.33 6.47 7.05
CA HIS A 477 3.37 7.34 6.34
C HIS A 477 2.66 6.71 5.11
N THR A 478 2.99 5.47 4.74
CA THR A 478 2.35 4.71 3.64
C THR A 478 1.26 3.76 4.13
N GLY A 479 1.31 3.36 5.40
CA GLY A 479 0.45 2.35 6.01
C GLY A 479 1.00 0.92 5.86
N ARG A 480 0.62 0.05 6.81
CA ARG A 480 0.80 -1.41 6.72
C ARG A 480 -0.36 -2.15 7.41
N VAL A 481 -0.52 -3.41 7.06
CA VAL A 481 -1.38 -4.37 7.78
C VAL A 481 -0.50 -5.52 8.27
N VAL A 482 -0.66 -5.92 9.52
CA VAL A 482 0.09 -7.02 10.15
C VAL A 482 -0.85 -8.18 10.43
N ILE A 483 -0.50 -9.36 9.90
CA ILE A 483 -1.24 -10.61 10.08
C ILE A 483 -0.39 -11.52 10.97
N TYR A 484 -0.95 -12.01 12.07
CA TYR A 484 -0.21 -12.67 13.14
C TYR A 484 -1.03 -13.78 13.83
N ARG A 485 -0.35 -14.55 14.69
CA ARG A 485 -0.92 -15.53 15.61
C ARG A 485 -0.40 -15.26 17.01
N LEU A 486 -1.07 -15.79 18.03
CA LEU A 486 -0.48 -15.94 19.36
C LEU A 486 0.13 -17.34 19.48
N ASN A 487 1.27 -17.46 20.16
CA ASN A 487 1.85 -18.75 20.52
C ASN A 487 1.33 -19.23 21.90
N GLU A 488 1.77 -20.41 22.35
CA GLU A 488 1.46 -20.99 23.67
C GLU A 488 1.87 -20.10 24.87
N THR A 489 2.71 -19.08 24.66
CA THR A 489 3.14 -18.11 25.69
C THR A 489 2.49 -16.73 25.49
N ASN A 490 1.38 -16.64 24.76
CA ASN A 490 0.65 -15.41 24.45
C ASN A 490 1.49 -14.29 23.78
N HIS A 491 2.57 -14.66 23.08
CA HIS A 491 3.38 -13.75 22.30
C HIS A 491 2.93 -13.73 20.83
N VAL A 492 2.96 -12.54 20.23
CA VAL A 492 2.71 -12.32 18.80
C VAL A 492 3.78 -13.00 17.96
N VAL A 493 3.34 -13.84 17.02
CA VAL A 493 4.14 -14.39 15.92
C VAL A 493 3.58 -13.83 14.63
N VAL A 494 4.31 -12.89 14.00
CA VAL A 494 3.90 -12.29 12.73
C VAL A 494 4.01 -13.31 11.60
N SER A 495 2.90 -13.56 10.93
CA SER A 495 2.78 -14.49 9.80
C SER A 495 3.01 -13.79 8.46
N GLN A 496 2.52 -12.55 8.32
CA GLN A 496 2.66 -11.76 7.09
C GLN A 496 2.53 -10.25 7.39
N ILE A 497 3.15 -9.42 6.54
CA ILE A 497 2.96 -7.95 6.55
C ILE A 497 2.61 -7.50 5.13
N LEU A 498 1.46 -6.83 4.98
CA LEU A 498 1.07 -6.12 3.76
C LEU A 498 1.47 -4.65 3.89
N LYS A 499 1.93 -4.01 2.81
CA LYS A 499 2.46 -2.64 2.82
C LYS A 499 1.69 -1.76 1.84
N GLY A 500 1.32 -0.55 2.27
CA GLY A 500 0.71 0.45 1.39
C GLY A 500 1.71 1.03 0.40
N GLU A 501 1.23 1.35 -0.80
CA GLU A 501 2.07 1.76 -1.93
C GLU A 501 2.31 3.28 -1.97
N GLN A 502 1.34 4.07 -1.49
CA GLN A 502 1.31 5.52 -1.63
C GLN A 502 1.34 6.21 -0.25
N ILE A 503 2.22 7.20 -0.10
CA ILE A 503 2.30 8.04 1.10
C ILE A 503 1.01 8.85 1.29
N GLY A 504 0.51 8.91 2.52
CA GLY A 504 -0.74 9.60 2.87
C GLY A 504 -2.02 8.81 2.60
N SER A 505 -1.97 7.70 1.84
CA SER A 505 -3.15 6.94 1.42
C SER A 505 -3.97 6.31 2.55
N TYR A 506 -3.40 6.23 3.77
CA TYR A 506 -4.02 5.65 4.95
C TYR A 506 -4.36 4.15 4.80
N PHE A 507 -3.57 3.42 4.00
CA PHE A 507 -3.71 1.98 3.77
C PHE A 507 -3.70 1.17 5.07
N GLY A 508 -4.73 0.34 5.26
CA GLY A 508 -4.93 -0.42 6.50
C GLY A 508 -5.55 0.40 7.63
N SER A 509 -6.40 1.38 7.28
CA SER A 509 -7.28 2.08 8.24
C SER A 509 -8.68 1.48 8.34
N VAL A 510 -9.05 0.64 7.37
CA VAL A 510 -10.27 -0.16 7.35
C VAL A 510 -9.92 -1.55 6.84
N LEU A 511 -10.38 -2.58 7.53
CA LEU A 511 -10.13 -3.98 7.26
C LEU A 511 -11.44 -4.75 7.33
N GLN A 512 -11.70 -5.61 6.35
CA GLN A 512 -12.83 -6.52 6.40
C GLN A 512 -12.43 -7.89 5.85
N THR A 513 -12.58 -8.92 6.67
CA THR A 513 -12.50 -10.32 6.23
C THR A 513 -13.85 -10.78 5.71
N VAL A 514 -13.86 -11.56 4.62
CA VAL A 514 -15.08 -12.15 4.04
C VAL A 514 -14.87 -13.65 3.82
N ASP A 515 -15.86 -14.41 4.27
CA ASP A 515 -16.18 -15.79 3.91
C ASP A 515 -17.14 -15.68 2.72
N VAL A 516 -16.71 -16.03 1.51
CA VAL A 516 -17.48 -15.75 0.28
C VAL A 516 -18.35 -16.93 -0.10
N ASP A 517 -17.85 -18.17 -0.06
CA ASP A 517 -18.61 -19.37 -0.44
C ASP A 517 -19.40 -20.03 0.72
N GLY A 518 -19.22 -19.54 1.96
CA GLY A 518 -19.95 -19.99 3.14
C GLY A 518 -19.33 -21.18 3.87
N ASP A 519 -18.11 -21.63 3.51
CA ASP A 519 -17.48 -22.81 4.12
C ASP A 519 -16.99 -22.63 5.58
N SER A 520 -17.12 -21.42 6.15
CA SER A 520 -16.65 -21.01 7.49
C SER A 520 -15.15 -20.74 7.64
N TYR A 521 -14.40 -20.66 6.54
CA TYR A 521 -13.07 -20.05 6.46
C TYR A 521 -13.14 -18.63 5.89
N THR A 522 -12.01 -18.03 5.53
CA THR A 522 -11.93 -16.64 5.06
C THR A 522 -11.17 -16.62 3.75
N ASP A 523 -11.91 -16.45 2.65
CA ASP A 523 -11.37 -16.38 1.31
C ASP A 523 -10.60 -15.09 1.05
N ILE A 524 -11.12 -13.96 1.54
CA ILE A 524 -10.57 -12.64 1.21
C ILE A 524 -10.43 -11.72 2.42
N LEU A 525 -9.41 -10.86 2.33
CA LEU A 525 -9.20 -9.69 3.17
C LEU A 525 -9.26 -8.45 2.28
N LEU A 526 -10.20 -7.56 2.60
CA LEU A 526 -10.31 -6.24 2.00
C LEU A 526 -9.55 -5.23 2.86
N VAL A 527 -8.71 -4.42 2.21
CA VAL A 527 -7.92 -3.38 2.88
C VAL A 527 -8.23 -2.01 2.27
N GLY A 528 -8.81 -1.13 3.08
CA GLY A 528 -9.12 0.25 2.72
C GLY A 528 -7.89 1.16 2.76
N ALA A 529 -7.80 2.02 1.74
CA ALA A 529 -6.90 3.17 1.65
C ALA A 529 -7.73 4.42 1.25
N PRO A 530 -8.60 4.94 2.15
CA PRO A 530 -9.59 5.96 1.81
C PRO A 530 -9.00 7.33 1.44
N MET A 531 -7.72 7.59 1.77
CA MET A 531 -7.03 8.83 1.40
C MET A 531 -6.10 8.63 0.19
N TYR A 532 -6.24 7.51 -0.54
CA TYR A 532 -5.47 7.27 -1.77
C TYR A 532 -5.78 8.33 -2.82
N MET A 533 -4.73 9.01 -3.30
CA MET A 533 -4.82 10.08 -4.29
C MET A 533 -4.99 9.50 -5.70
N GLY A 534 -6.08 9.88 -6.36
CA GLY A 534 -6.41 9.51 -7.73
C GLY A 534 -5.56 10.21 -8.78
N SER A 535 -5.77 9.85 -10.05
CA SER A 535 -5.03 10.41 -11.19
C SER A 535 -5.27 11.91 -11.41
N GLU A 536 -6.39 12.45 -10.91
CA GLU A 536 -6.73 13.89 -11.01
C GLU A 536 -6.26 14.69 -9.79
N ARG A 537 -5.55 14.04 -8.85
CA ARG A 537 -5.12 14.57 -7.52
C ARG A 537 -6.30 14.86 -6.58
N ASP A 538 -7.36 14.10 -6.74
CA ASP A 538 -8.49 13.94 -5.84
C ASP A 538 -8.20 12.88 -4.77
N GLU A 539 -8.82 13.00 -3.58
CA GLU A 539 -8.83 11.93 -2.56
C GLU A 539 -9.83 10.84 -2.96
N GLN A 540 -9.54 10.15 -4.08
CA GLN A 540 -10.40 9.13 -4.67
C GLN A 540 -10.73 8.03 -3.64
N GLY A 541 -9.73 7.56 -2.92
CA GLY A 541 -9.82 6.37 -2.08
C GLY A 541 -9.82 5.08 -2.92
N GLN A 542 -9.34 3.99 -2.32
CA GLN A 542 -9.11 2.72 -3.01
C GLN A 542 -9.25 1.54 -2.03
N VAL A 543 -9.74 0.39 -2.49
CA VAL A 543 -9.83 -0.85 -1.67
C VAL A 543 -9.11 -2.00 -2.37
N TYR A 544 -8.15 -2.60 -1.66
CA TYR A 544 -7.34 -3.72 -2.14
C TYR A 544 -7.97 -5.04 -1.74
N VAL A 545 -8.14 -5.95 -2.71
CA VAL A 545 -8.64 -7.31 -2.48
C VAL A 545 -7.45 -8.25 -2.38
N TYR A 546 -7.29 -8.90 -1.23
CA TYR A 546 -6.30 -9.93 -1.02
C TYR A 546 -6.98 -11.27 -0.80
N LYS A 547 -6.63 -12.26 -1.61
CA LYS A 547 -7.14 -13.63 -1.53
C LYS A 547 -6.24 -14.52 -0.69
N ALA A 548 -6.81 -15.30 0.21
CA ALA A 548 -6.11 -16.28 1.03
C ALA A 548 -5.62 -17.46 0.17
N ASP A 549 -4.55 -18.11 0.62
CA ASP A 549 -4.13 -19.40 0.11
C ASP A 549 -4.24 -20.49 1.18
N GLN A 550 -3.99 -21.75 0.78
CA GLN A 550 -4.04 -22.91 1.68
C GLN A 550 -3.04 -22.86 2.86
N ALA A 551 -2.06 -21.96 2.84
CA ALA A 551 -1.14 -21.71 3.94
C ALA A 551 -1.59 -20.55 4.86
N GLY A 552 -2.69 -19.87 4.54
CA GLY A 552 -3.18 -18.69 5.25
C GLY A 552 -2.44 -17.40 4.88
N GLN A 553 -1.84 -17.32 3.69
CA GLN A 553 -1.21 -16.09 3.19
C GLN A 553 -2.14 -15.34 2.24
N PHE A 554 -2.27 -14.04 2.48
CA PHE A 554 -3.12 -13.12 1.72
C PHE A 554 -2.34 -12.52 0.53
N LYS A 555 -2.74 -12.82 -0.70
CA LYS A 555 -2.11 -12.37 -1.94
C LYS A 555 -3.00 -11.38 -2.66
N HIS A 556 -2.44 -10.25 -3.07
CA HIS A 556 -3.18 -9.24 -3.81
C HIS A 556 -3.68 -9.81 -5.14
N GLU A 557 -4.98 -9.67 -5.42
CA GLU A 557 -5.63 -10.19 -6.63
C GLU A 557 -6.00 -9.04 -7.57
N PHE A 558 -6.80 -8.08 -7.10
CA PHE A 558 -7.17 -6.85 -7.82
C PHE A 558 -7.51 -5.71 -6.84
N THR A 559 -7.91 -4.55 -7.37
CA THR A 559 -8.13 -3.34 -6.55
C THR A 559 -9.34 -2.54 -7.02
N LEU A 560 -10.34 -2.41 -6.14
CA LEU A 560 -11.61 -1.72 -6.38
C LEU A 560 -11.46 -0.20 -6.27
N LYS A 561 -12.28 0.52 -7.05
CA LYS A 561 -12.30 1.99 -7.17
C LYS A 561 -13.73 2.52 -7.34
N PRO A 562 -14.03 3.77 -6.90
CA PRO A 562 -15.31 4.43 -7.15
C PRO A 562 -15.44 4.88 -8.61
N VAL A 563 -16.60 5.44 -8.98
CA VAL A 563 -16.71 6.17 -10.26
C VAL A 563 -15.85 7.44 -10.24
N ASN A 564 -15.30 7.84 -11.39
CA ASN A 564 -14.56 9.08 -11.52
C ASN A 564 -15.47 10.28 -11.23
N GLN A 565 -15.01 11.23 -10.42
CA GLN A 565 -15.77 12.42 -10.06
C GLN A 565 -15.13 13.68 -10.65
N SER A 566 -15.95 14.51 -11.30
CA SER A 566 -15.53 15.82 -11.78
C SER A 566 -15.39 16.81 -10.61
N CYS A 567 -14.15 17.11 -10.20
CA CYS A 567 -13.91 18.01 -9.07
C CYS A 567 -14.52 19.40 -9.26
N CYS A 568 -15.17 19.91 -8.20
CA CYS A 568 -15.60 21.29 -8.13
C CYS A 568 -14.39 22.23 -8.20
N THR A 569 -14.29 23.00 -9.28
CA THR A 569 -13.24 24.01 -9.46
C THR A 569 -13.80 25.41 -9.22
N ALA A 570 -12.93 26.41 -9.02
CA ALA A 570 -13.33 27.80 -8.77
C ALA A 570 -14.18 28.46 -9.88
N HIS A 571 -14.34 27.80 -11.04
CA HIS A 571 -15.10 28.27 -12.19
C HIS A 571 -16.43 27.53 -12.43
N THR A 572 -16.72 26.45 -11.70
CA THR A 572 -18.00 25.72 -11.82
C THR A 572 -19.10 26.36 -10.97
N ALA A 573 -20.09 26.98 -11.63
CA ALA A 573 -21.13 27.81 -11.00
C ALA A 573 -22.14 27.06 -10.09
N SER A 574 -22.10 25.74 -10.04
CA SER A 574 -23.04 24.90 -9.27
C SER A 574 -22.49 24.42 -7.91
N CYS A 575 -21.23 24.74 -7.58
CA CYS A 575 -20.56 24.21 -6.39
C CYS A 575 -20.69 25.13 -5.18
N THR A 576 -21.27 24.58 -4.11
CA THR A 576 -21.46 25.22 -2.81
C THR A 576 -20.15 25.33 -2.02
N ASN A 577 -19.44 24.21 -1.87
CA ASN A 577 -18.20 24.15 -1.10
C ASN A 577 -17.00 24.46 -2.01
N LYS A 578 -16.32 25.58 -1.77
CA LYS A 578 -15.21 26.08 -2.62
C LYS A 578 -13.81 25.88 -2.01
N ASN A 579 -13.75 25.40 -0.77
CA ASN A 579 -12.53 25.27 0.02
C ASN A 579 -12.31 23.83 0.56
N GLU A 580 -13.16 22.88 0.19
CA GLU A 580 -13.13 21.49 0.69
C GLU A 580 -12.38 20.56 -0.28
N PRO A 581 -11.72 19.50 0.21
CA PRO A 581 -10.94 18.60 -0.64
C PRO A 581 -11.86 17.79 -1.57
N CYS A 582 -11.55 17.76 -2.86
CA CYS A 582 -12.24 16.88 -3.80
C CYS A 582 -11.83 15.43 -3.59
N GLY A 583 -12.80 14.51 -3.53
CA GLY A 583 -12.55 13.08 -3.45
C GLY A 583 -13.81 12.28 -3.14
N ALA A 584 -13.76 10.96 -3.30
CA ALA A 584 -14.83 10.07 -2.86
C ALA A 584 -14.60 9.53 -1.44
N ARG A 585 -13.33 9.44 -1.04
CA ARG A 585 -12.84 8.64 0.09
C ARG A 585 -13.41 7.21 0.10
N PHE A 586 -13.42 6.58 -1.06
CA PHE A 586 -13.89 5.20 -1.24
C PHE A 586 -13.07 4.23 -0.39
N GLY A 587 -13.76 3.37 0.37
CA GLY A 587 -13.13 2.49 1.37
C GLY A 587 -13.02 3.12 2.76
N THR A 588 -13.78 4.18 3.07
CA THR A 588 -13.91 4.71 4.46
C THR A 588 -14.74 3.78 5.35
N ALA A 589 -15.64 3.01 4.74
CA ALA A 589 -16.31 1.88 5.38
C ALA A 589 -16.30 0.70 4.41
N ILE A 590 -16.16 -0.51 4.94
CA ILE A 590 -16.27 -1.78 4.21
C ILE A 590 -17.05 -2.71 5.12
N ALA A 591 -18.15 -3.28 4.63
CA ALA A 591 -18.92 -4.30 5.34
C ALA A 591 -19.01 -5.55 4.47
N ALA A 592 -18.69 -6.71 5.03
CA ALA A 592 -19.23 -7.95 4.52
C ALA A 592 -20.73 -7.92 4.80
N VAL A 593 -21.51 -8.16 3.78
CA VAL A 593 -22.95 -8.37 3.91
C VAL A 593 -23.25 -9.80 3.48
N LYS A 594 -24.30 -10.40 4.03
CA LYS A 594 -24.71 -11.73 3.53
C LYS A 594 -25.15 -11.60 2.08
N ASP A 595 -25.11 -12.74 1.38
CA ASP A 595 -25.74 -12.92 0.06
C ASP A 595 -27.05 -12.11 -0.05
N LEU A 596 -27.02 -11.08 -0.91
CA LEU A 596 -28.18 -10.23 -1.17
C LEU A 596 -29.02 -10.74 -2.33
N ASN A 597 -28.46 -11.57 -3.22
CA ASN A 597 -29.07 -11.94 -4.50
C ASN A 597 -29.55 -13.39 -4.60
N LEU A 598 -29.28 -14.18 -3.55
CA LEU A 598 -29.56 -15.60 -3.38
C LEU A 598 -28.86 -16.48 -4.44
N ASP A 599 -27.65 -16.12 -4.89
CA ASP A 599 -26.79 -16.91 -5.79
C ASP A 599 -25.84 -17.88 -5.05
N GLY A 600 -25.78 -17.79 -3.72
CA GLY A 600 -25.00 -18.67 -2.83
C GLY A 600 -23.68 -18.06 -2.35
N PHE A 601 -23.32 -16.85 -2.79
CA PHE A 601 -22.08 -16.18 -2.38
C PHE A 601 -22.34 -14.93 -1.54
N ASN A 602 -21.53 -14.69 -0.50
CA ASN A 602 -21.64 -13.48 0.31
C ASN A 602 -21.11 -12.25 -0.42
N ASP A 603 -21.69 -11.11 -0.07
CA ASP A 603 -21.59 -9.84 -0.80
C ASP A 603 -20.82 -8.79 0.00
N VAL A 604 -20.47 -7.66 -0.64
CA VAL A 604 -19.69 -6.60 -0.01
C VAL A 604 -20.26 -5.21 -0.31
N ALA A 605 -20.45 -4.41 0.74
CA ALA A 605 -20.82 -3.01 0.64
C ALA A 605 -19.63 -2.09 1.01
N ILE A 606 -19.30 -1.13 0.14
CA ILE A 606 -18.17 -0.21 0.30
C ILE A 606 -18.65 1.24 0.30
N GLY A 607 -18.25 2.01 1.32
CA GLY A 607 -18.62 3.40 1.51
C GLY A 607 -17.67 4.41 0.85
N ALA A 608 -18.25 5.43 0.23
CA ALA A 608 -17.60 6.61 -0.33
C ALA A 608 -18.26 7.90 0.20
N PRO A 609 -18.10 8.23 1.50
CA PRO A 609 -18.86 9.30 2.14
C PRO A 609 -18.61 10.71 1.59
N PHE A 610 -17.51 10.96 0.89
CA PHE A 610 -17.16 12.31 0.42
C PHE A 610 -17.72 12.59 -0.99
N GLU A 611 -18.23 11.56 -1.67
CA GLU A 611 -18.82 11.62 -3.00
C GLU A 611 -20.00 12.63 -3.11
N ASN A 612 -20.16 13.22 -4.29
CA ASN A 612 -21.27 14.14 -4.62
C ASN A 612 -21.38 15.39 -3.72
N ASP A 613 -20.28 16.10 -3.48
CA ASP A 613 -20.19 17.29 -2.59
C ASP A 613 -20.53 16.94 -1.13
N HIS A 614 -19.79 15.96 -0.57
CA HIS A 614 -19.89 15.49 0.82
C HIS A 614 -21.25 14.90 1.25
N ARG A 615 -22.14 14.62 0.30
CA ARG A 615 -23.39 13.88 0.54
C ARG A 615 -23.13 12.39 0.79
N GLY A 616 -22.28 11.77 -0.02
CA GLY A 616 -21.85 10.38 0.08
C GLY A 616 -22.59 9.39 -0.82
N ALA A 617 -22.01 8.18 -0.93
CA ALA A 617 -22.54 7.05 -1.65
C ALA A 617 -22.04 5.71 -1.07
N VAL A 618 -22.75 4.62 -1.38
CA VAL A 618 -22.34 3.23 -1.12
C VAL A 618 -22.37 2.42 -2.42
N TYR A 619 -21.44 1.48 -2.55
CA TYR A 619 -21.27 0.59 -3.69
C TYR A 619 -21.48 -0.86 -3.24
N ILE A 620 -22.28 -1.64 -3.98
CA ILE A 620 -22.51 -3.07 -3.73
C ILE A 620 -21.72 -3.88 -4.77
N TYR A 621 -20.93 -4.83 -4.30
CA TYR A 621 -20.16 -5.78 -5.09
C TYR A 621 -20.63 -7.20 -4.76
N HIS A 622 -20.93 -7.99 -5.78
CA HIS A 622 -21.33 -9.39 -5.56
C HIS A 622 -20.14 -10.33 -5.42
N GLY A 623 -20.32 -11.41 -4.67
CA GLY A 623 -19.41 -12.57 -4.66
C GLY A 623 -19.32 -13.26 -6.03
N ASP A 624 -18.24 -13.98 -6.28
CA ASP A 624 -18.08 -14.96 -7.37
C ASP A 624 -17.10 -16.05 -6.93
N LYS A 625 -17.62 -17.20 -6.51
CA LYS A 625 -16.83 -18.33 -5.98
C LYS A 625 -16.08 -17.92 -4.70
N ASP A 626 -14.76 -17.88 -4.76
CA ASP A 626 -13.81 -17.60 -3.70
C ASP A 626 -13.17 -16.18 -3.84
N SER A 627 -13.90 -15.23 -4.45
CA SER A 627 -13.53 -13.80 -4.55
C SER A 627 -14.74 -12.93 -4.94
N LEU A 628 -14.54 -11.67 -5.33
CA LEU A 628 -15.59 -10.72 -5.72
C LEU A 628 -15.59 -10.40 -7.22
N LYS A 629 -16.75 -10.01 -7.75
CA LYS A 629 -16.88 -9.43 -9.10
C LYS A 629 -16.23 -8.02 -9.10
N GLU A 630 -15.27 -7.74 -10.00
CA GLU A 630 -14.52 -6.45 -10.05
C GLU A 630 -15.41 -5.19 -10.20
N LYS A 631 -16.61 -5.34 -10.76
CA LYS A 631 -17.56 -4.26 -11.00
C LYS A 631 -18.64 -4.26 -9.92
N PHE A 632 -18.97 -3.07 -9.41
CA PHE A 632 -20.15 -2.90 -8.57
C PHE A 632 -21.41 -3.15 -9.41
N VAL A 633 -22.41 -3.79 -8.81
CA VAL A 633 -23.72 -4.08 -9.43
C VAL A 633 -24.74 -2.99 -9.13
N GLN A 634 -24.59 -2.31 -8.00
CA GLN A 634 -25.44 -1.20 -7.59
C GLN A 634 -24.61 -0.11 -6.91
N ARG A 635 -25.02 1.15 -7.13
CA ARG A 635 -24.49 2.32 -6.41
C ARG A 635 -25.66 3.09 -5.80
N ILE A 636 -25.64 3.26 -4.48
CA ILE A 636 -26.66 3.93 -3.69
C ILE A 636 -26.14 5.34 -3.32
N PRO A 637 -26.57 6.42 -4.01
CA PRO A 637 -26.26 7.78 -3.57
C PRO A 637 -27.08 8.15 -2.34
N ALA A 638 -26.59 9.11 -1.54
CA ALA A 638 -27.43 9.80 -0.57
C ALA A 638 -28.61 10.50 -1.24
N GLY A 639 -29.79 10.48 -0.60
CA GLY A 639 -30.93 11.30 -0.97
C GLY A 639 -30.87 12.70 -0.34
N GLY A 640 -31.72 13.60 -0.83
CA GLY A 640 -31.83 14.98 -0.32
C GLY A 640 -30.83 15.96 -0.94
N ASP A 641 -30.73 17.16 -0.36
CA ASP A 641 -29.86 18.24 -0.81
C ASP A 641 -28.45 18.21 -0.18
N GLY A 642 -28.33 17.61 1.01
CA GLY A 642 -27.11 17.57 1.83
C GLY A 642 -27.13 18.51 3.05
N GLY A 643 -28.30 19.07 3.41
CA GLY A 643 -28.49 19.89 4.61
C GLY A 643 -28.55 19.05 5.89
N ASP A 644 -29.54 18.16 5.98
CA ASP A 644 -29.84 17.40 7.22
C ASP A 644 -28.94 16.18 7.46
N MET A 645 -28.31 15.65 6.40
CA MET A 645 -27.43 14.48 6.46
C MET A 645 -26.21 14.67 5.56
N LYS A 646 -25.03 14.28 6.04
CA LYS A 646 -23.74 14.29 5.31
C LYS A 646 -22.98 12.98 5.49
N PHE A 647 -21.98 12.74 4.64
CA PHE A 647 -21.11 11.57 4.75
C PHE A 647 -21.85 10.22 4.76
N PHE A 648 -22.89 10.07 3.94
CA PHE A 648 -23.64 8.82 3.78
C PHE A 648 -22.71 7.70 3.27
N GLY A 649 -22.69 6.55 3.96
CA GLY A 649 -21.69 5.51 3.74
C GLY A 649 -20.44 5.67 4.60
N GLN A 650 -20.47 6.50 5.65
CA GLN A 650 -19.44 6.53 6.69
C GLN A 650 -19.50 5.29 7.59
N SER A 651 -20.67 4.66 7.74
CA SER A 651 -20.83 3.38 8.42
C SER A 651 -21.87 2.51 7.72
N ILE A 652 -21.69 1.19 7.71
CA ILE A 652 -22.52 0.22 6.98
C ILE A 652 -22.62 -1.08 7.80
N HIS A 653 -23.80 -1.71 7.83
CA HIS A 653 -24.00 -3.03 8.44
C HIS A 653 -25.15 -3.77 7.73
N GLY A 654 -24.97 -5.05 7.37
CA GLY A 654 -25.98 -5.83 6.65
C GLY A 654 -25.79 -7.34 6.78
N VAL A 655 -26.19 -7.90 7.93
CA VAL A 655 -26.06 -9.36 8.23
C VAL A 655 -27.37 -9.98 8.73
N MET A 656 -28.45 -9.19 8.78
CA MET A 656 -29.76 -9.59 9.31
C MET A 656 -30.88 -9.26 8.32
N ASP A 657 -31.80 -10.21 8.17
CA ASP A 657 -33.19 -9.96 7.75
C ASP A 657 -33.88 -9.16 8.87
N LEU A 658 -34.39 -7.97 8.57
CA LEU A 658 -35.07 -7.09 9.53
C LEU A 658 -36.59 -6.92 9.26
N ASN A 659 -37.13 -7.39 8.13
CA ASN A 659 -38.55 -7.31 7.76
C ASN A 659 -39.30 -8.67 7.76
N GLU A 660 -38.57 -9.77 7.89
CA GLU A 660 -38.99 -11.18 7.79
C GLU A 660 -39.38 -11.68 6.39
N ASP A 661 -38.82 -11.10 5.32
CA ASP A 661 -38.97 -11.57 3.93
C ASP A 661 -37.97 -12.65 3.49
N GLY A 662 -36.92 -12.90 4.28
CA GLY A 662 -35.93 -13.96 4.07
C GLY A 662 -34.60 -13.50 3.51
N ILE A 663 -34.46 -12.21 3.18
CA ILE A 663 -33.27 -11.62 2.56
C ILE A 663 -32.60 -10.69 3.57
N THR A 664 -31.28 -10.49 3.43
CA THR A 664 -30.54 -9.62 4.35
C THR A 664 -30.67 -8.15 3.95
N ASP A 665 -31.05 -7.31 4.93
CA ASP A 665 -31.22 -5.88 4.73
C ASP A 665 -29.93 -5.10 4.98
N VAL A 666 -29.79 -3.92 4.38
CA VAL A 666 -28.57 -3.09 4.47
C VAL A 666 -28.86 -1.77 5.21
N THR A 667 -28.18 -1.57 6.34
CA THR A 667 -28.21 -0.30 7.10
C THR A 667 -27.00 0.56 6.73
N ILE A 668 -27.23 1.83 6.39
CA ILE A 668 -26.18 2.79 6.01
C ILE A 668 -26.31 4.05 6.86
N GLY A 669 -25.22 4.45 7.50
CA GLY A 669 -25.11 5.69 8.28
C GLY A 669 -24.31 6.80 7.60
N GLY A 670 -24.66 8.02 7.96
CA GLY A 670 -23.87 9.25 7.78
C GLY A 670 -24.08 10.16 8.99
N LEU A 671 -23.44 11.32 9.04
CA LEU A 671 -23.68 12.27 10.12
C LEU A 671 -25.06 12.94 9.95
N GLY A 672 -25.87 12.90 11.02
CA GLY A 672 -27.23 13.44 11.08
C GLY A 672 -28.32 12.42 10.74
N GLY A 673 -27.99 11.28 10.13
CA GLY A 673 -29.00 10.32 9.69
C GLY A 673 -28.48 8.94 9.34
N VAL A 674 -29.36 7.96 9.52
CA VAL A 674 -29.17 6.55 9.17
C VAL A 674 -30.37 6.10 8.36
N SER A 675 -30.16 5.30 7.32
CA SER A 675 -31.23 4.69 6.53
C SER A 675 -31.05 3.18 6.49
N LEU A 676 -32.10 2.45 6.86
CA LEU A 676 -32.25 1.02 6.59
C LEU A 676 -32.90 0.84 5.21
N PHE A 677 -32.28 0.06 4.34
CA PHE A 677 -32.78 -0.27 3.01
C PHE A 677 -33.17 -1.75 2.96
N TRP A 678 -34.38 -2.01 2.50
CA TRP A 678 -34.89 -3.36 2.29
C TRP A 678 -34.28 -3.97 1.03
N THR A 679 -33.89 -5.23 1.08
CA THR A 679 -33.40 -5.95 -0.11
C THR A 679 -34.55 -6.66 -0.81
N ARG A 680 -34.72 -6.45 -2.12
CA ARG A 680 -35.80 -7.08 -2.90
C ARG A 680 -35.41 -8.47 -3.37
N ASP A 681 -36.39 -9.36 -3.43
CA ASP A 681 -36.24 -10.70 -3.97
C ASP A 681 -35.82 -10.71 -5.45
N VAL A 682 -35.15 -11.78 -5.87
CA VAL A 682 -34.55 -11.91 -7.20
C VAL A 682 -35.33 -12.94 -8.01
N ALA A 683 -35.80 -12.52 -9.18
CA ALA A 683 -36.57 -13.34 -10.08
C ALA A 683 -35.80 -13.67 -11.36
N GLU A 684 -35.88 -14.94 -11.73
CA GLU A 684 -35.34 -15.47 -12.98
C GLU A 684 -36.46 -15.57 -14.00
N LEU A 685 -36.20 -15.16 -15.25
CA LEU A 685 -37.18 -15.20 -16.33
C LEU A 685 -36.52 -15.75 -17.59
N HIS A 686 -36.72 -17.03 -17.85
CA HIS A 686 -36.19 -17.69 -19.04
C HIS A 686 -37.24 -17.69 -20.15
N ALA A 687 -36.81 -17.39 -21.39
CA ALA A 687 -37.66 -17.38 -22.57
C ALA A 687 -37.08 -18.26 -23.67
N ASN A 688 -37.95 -19.05 -24.33
CA ASN A 688 -37.62 -19.87 -25.49
C ASN A 688 -38.59 -19.56 -26.64
N MET A 689 -38.10 -19.49 -27.87
CA MET A 689 -38.87 -19.10 -29.06
C MET A 689 -38.63 -20.07 -30.21
N THR A 690 -39.71 -20.64 -30.75
CA THR A 690 -39.67 -21.60 -31.87
C THR A 690 -40.63 -21.20 -32.99
N PHE A 691 -40.43 -21.76 -34.18
CA PHE A 691 -41.14 -21.39 -35.40
C PHE A 691 -41.64 -22.60 -36.19
N ASP A 692 -42.86 -22.51 -36.72
CA ASP A 692 -43.49 -23.49 -37.61
C ASP A 692 -44.05 -22.77 -38.86
N PRO A 693 -43.48 -22.98 -40.07
CA PRO A 693 -42.31 -23.81 -40.38
C PRO A 693 -40.97 -23.15 -40.00
N VAL A 694 -39.93 -23.96 -39.81
CA VAL A 694 -38.55 -23.53 -39.46
C VAL A 694 -37.80 -22.85 -40.62
N LYS A 695 -38.22 -23.11 -41.87
CA LYS A 695 -37.69 -22.49 -43.11
C LYS A 695 -38.86 -21.93 -43.94
N ILE A 696 -38.69 -20.75 -44.54
CA ILE A 696 -39.77 -20.04 -45.25
C ILE A 696 -39.67 -20.29 -46.76
N ASN A 697 -40.63 -21.03 -47.36
CA ASN A 697 -40.76 -21.21 -48.82
C ASN A 697 -41.89 -20.31 -49.36
N LEU A 698 -41.52 -19.23 -50.06
CA LEU A 698 -42.45 -18.22 -50.58
C LEU A 698 -43.27 -18.65 -51.82
N GLN A 699 -42.97 -19.80 -52.44
CA GLN A 699 -43.76 -20.32 -53.56
C GLN A 699 -45.01 -21.08 -53.06
N GLN A 700 -44.96 -21.65 -51.85
CA GLN A 700 -46.09 -22.35 -51.24
C GLN A 700 -46.91 -21.39 -50.36
N ALA A 701 -47.89 -20.71 -50.97
CA ALA A 701 -48.80 -19.82 -50.22
C ALA A 701 -49.78 -20.63 -49.35
N GLN A 702 -49.38 -20.87 -48.09
CA GLN A 702 -50.09 -21.71 -47.12
C GLN A 702 -51.29 -21.04 -46.45
N CYS A 703 -51.46 -19.72 -46.57
CA CYS A 703 -52.57 -19.00 -45.95
C CYS A 703 -53.11 -17.85 -46.81
N GLU A 704 -54.36 -17.45 -46.54
CA GLU A 704 -55.00 -16.28 -47.16
C GLU A 704 -55.63 -15.39 -46.10
N HIS A 705 -55.33 -14.08 -46.14
CA HIS A 705 -55.90 -13.10 -45.22
C HIS A 705 -56.16 -11.78 -45.96
N ALA A 706 -57.32 -11.17 -45.71
CA ALA A 706 -57.77 -9.94 -46.38
C ALA A 706 -57.64 -9.96 -47.92
N GLY A 707 -57.89 -11.12 -48.55
CA GLY A 707 -57.77 -11.32 -50.00
C GLY A 707 -56.33 -11.40 -50.54
N ARG A 708 -55.32 -11.58 -49.67
CA ARG A 708 -53.92 -11.81 -50.05
C ARG A 708 -53.49 -13.21 -49.63
N LYS A 709 -53.04 -14.00 -50.60
CA LYS A 709 -52.34 -15.28 -50.37
C LYS A 709 -50.88 -15.02 -50.05
N SER A 710 -50.36 -15.68 -49.02
CA SER A 710 -48.95 -15.58 -48.61
C SER A 710 -48.52 -16.82 -47.80
N VAL A 711 -47.27 -16.81 -47.33
CA VAL A 711 -46.79 -17.73 -46.29
C VAL A 711 -47.13 -17.15 -44.93
N CYS A 712 -47.68 -17.97 -44.06
CA CYS A 712 -47.82 -17.69 -42.64
C CYS A 712 -46.77 -18.50 -41.88
N VAL A 713 -46.17 -17.91 -40.86
CA VAL A 713 -45.32 -18.60 -39.88
C VAL A 713 -45.96 -18.43 -38.51
N LYS A 714 -46.06 -19.53 -37.76
CA LYS A 714 -46.42 -19.51 -36.34
C LYS A 714 -45.13 -19.34 -35.54
N THR A 715 -45.10 -18.35 -34.66
CA THR A 715 -44.10 -18.23 -33.60
C THR A 715 -44.72 -18.73 -32.30
N LYS A 716 -44.05 -19.63 -31.61
CA LYS A 716 -44.39 -20.01 -30.24
C LYS A 716 -43.32 -19.46 -29.31
N VAL A 717 -43.73 -18.68 -28.31
CA VAL A 717 -42.84 -18.18 -27.25
C VAL A 717 -43.29 -18.78 -25.93
N CYS A 718 -42.37 -19.42 -25.21
CA CYS A 718 -42.59 -19.99 -23.90
C CYS A 718 -41.73 -19.27 -22.86
N PHE A 719 -42.33 -18.92 -21.74
CA PHE A 719 -41.67 -18.30 -20.59
C PHE A 719 -41.70 -19.25 -19.38
N ILE A 720 -40.65 -19.19 -18.57
CA ILE A 720 -40.51 -19.86 -17.28
C ILE A 720 -40.10 -18.80 -16.27
N TYR A 721 -40.81 -18.73 -15.15
CA TYR A 721 -40.59 -17.73 -14.10
C TYR A 721 -40.25 -18.43 -12.78
N SER A 722 -39.09 -18.11 -12.20
CA SER A 722 -38.66 -18.53 -10.86
C SER A 722 -38.37 -17.32 -9.99
N ILE A 723 -38.44 -17.52 -8.67
CA ILE A 723 -37.98 -16.59 -7.63
C ILE A 723 -37.00 -17.37 -6.76
N LYS A 724 -35.92 -16.74 -6.30
CA LYS A 724 -34.83 -17.43 -5.57
C LYS A 724 -35.13 -17.65 -4.07
N SER A 725 -35.97 -16.82 -3.44
CA SER A 725 -36.39 -17.05 -2.05
C SER A 725 -37.28 -18.29 -1.88
N ASP A 726 -37.05 -19.05 -0.80
CA ASP A 726 -37.87 -20.21 -0.43
C ASP A 726 -39.27 -19.83 0.15
N LYS A 727 -39.54 -18.56 0.45
CA LYS A 727 -40.81 -18.10 1.07
C LYS A 727 -41.94 -17.89 0.04
N GLU A 728 -42.33 -18.94 -0.67
CA GLU A 728 -43.39 -18.84 -1.69
C GLU A 728 -44.80 -19.26 -1.24
N ASP A 729 -45.74 -18.31 -1.26
CA ASP A 729 -47.13 -18.64 -1.59
C ASP A 729 -47.21 -18.95 -3.10
N SER A 730 -47.15 -20.24 -3.42
CA SER A 730 -47.21 -20.78 -4.79
C SER A 730 -48.48 -20.42 -5.59
N SER A 731 -49.47 -19.72 -4.99
CA SER A 731 -50.61 -19.17 -5.72
C SER A 731 -50.33 -17.82 -6.40
N ALA A 732 -49.24 -17.13 -6.04
CA ALA A 732 -48.92 -15.79 -6.51
C ALA A 732 -48.69 -15.73 -8.03
N THR A 733 -49.16 -14.64 -8.65
CA THR A 733 -49.07 -14.39 -10.09
C THR A 733 -48.38 -13.07 -10.37
N THR A 734 -47.35 -13.08 -11.23
CA THR A 734 -46.77 -11.85 -11.79
C THR A 734 -47.33 -11.56 -13.19
N VAL A 735 -47.13 -10.34 -13.67
CA VAL A 735 -47.39 -9.97 -15.07
C VAL A 735 -46.08 -9.62 -15.74
N ILE A 736 -45.75 -10.33 -16.80
CA ILE A 736 -44.62 -10.00 -17.68
C ILE A 736 -45.12 -9.29 -18.92
N HIS A 737 -44.32 -8.36 -19.44
CA HIS A 737 -44.52 -7.75 -20.75
C HIS A 737 -43.46 -8.29 -21.71
N TYR A 738 -43.89 -8.77 -22.88
CA TYR A 738 -42.97 -9.16 -23.95
C TYR A 738 -43.26 -8.44 -25.27
N ASN A 739 -42.20 -8.18 -26.02
CA ASN A 739 -42.23 -7.55 -27.34
C ASN A 739 -41.64 -8.51 -28.37
N LEU A 740 -42.41 -8.88 -29.39
CA LEU A 740 -41.89 -9.54 -30.58
C LEU A 740 -41.76 -8.50 -31.70
N THR A 741 -40.54 -8.33 -32.23
CA THR A 741 -40.27 -7.43 -33.36
C THR A 741 -39.71 -8.22 -34.55
N LEU A 742 -40.45 -8.21 -35.66
CA LEU A 742 -40.10 -8.80 -36.95
C LEU A 742 -39.22 -7.83 -37.74
N ASP A 743 -38.13 -8.33 -38.33
CA ASP A 743 -37.18 -7.55 -39.12
C ASP A 743 -36.67 -6.30 -38.35
N ALA A 744 -36.35 -6.46 -37.07
CA ALA A 744 -36.04 -5.37 -36.14
C ALA A 744 -34.98 -4.38 -36.69
N LEU A 745 -33.91 -4.93 -37.28
CA LEU A 745 -32.79 -4.19 -37.88
C LEU A 745 -33.11 -3.49 -39.22
N ARG A 746 -34.28 -3.74 -39.82
CA ARG A 746 -34.64 -3.26 -41.17
C ARG A 746 -35.68 -2.13 -41.11
N ALA A 747 -35.40 -1.03 -41.82
CA ALA A 747 -36.27 0.15 -41.87
C ALA A 747 -37.67 -0.10 -42.50
N LYS A 748 -37.83 -1.20 -43.25
CA LYS A 748 -39.11 -1.70 -43.75
C LYS A 748 -39.14 -3.22 -43.58
N ALA A 749 -39.97 -3.72 -42.68
CA ALA A 749 -40.11 -5.14 -42.43
C ALA A 749 -40.66 -5.92 -43.65
N ARG A 750 -40.28 -7.19 -43.76
CA ARG A 750 -40.79 -8.15 -44.75
C ARG A 750 -41.91 -9.02 -44.20
N ALA A 751 -42.24 -8.91 -42.92
CA ALA A 751 -43.33 -9.64 -42.28
C ALA A 751 -44.19 -8.71 -41.40
N SER A 752 -45.44 -9.10 -41.16
CA SER A 752 -46.40 -8.36 -40.32
C SER A 752 -47.34 -9.32 -39.60
N PHE A 753 -47.72 -9.00 -38.36
CA PHE A 753 -48.66 -9.81 -37.59
C PHE A 753 -50.09 -9.71 -38.13
N ILE A 754 -50.86 -10.80 -38.02
CA ILE A 754 -52.17 -10.92 -38.68
C ILE A 754 -53.29 -10.18 -37.93
N ASN A 755 -53.19 -10.06 -36.60
CA ASN A 755 -54.29 -9.59 -35.74
C ASN A 755 -54.08 -8.17 -35.16
N SER A 756 -53.23 -7.32 -35.75
CA SER A 756 -53.19 -5.91 -35.34
C SER A 756 -54.25 -5.07 -36.06
N THR A 757 -54.86 -4.16 -35.31
CA THR A 757 -55.77 -3.13 -35.83
C THR A 757 -55.04 -1.94 -36.47
N ASP A 758 -53.72 -1.82 -36.30
CA ASP A 758 -52.94 -0.65 -36.76
C ASP A 758 -52.08 -0.94 -38.01
N LYS A 759 -51.77 0.12 -38.75
CA LYS A 759 -51.48 0.04 -40.20
C LYS A 759 -50.02 -0.26 -40.58
N ASN A 760 -49.16 -0.72 -39.67
CA ASN A 760 -47.77 -1.08 -40.00
C ASN A 760 -47.07 -2.06 -39.02
N ASP A 761 -47.81 -2.96 -38.38
CA ASP A 761 -47.31 -3.70 -37.21
C ASP A 761 -46.33 -4.84 -37.53
N ARG A 762 -45.05 -4.45 -37.58
CA ARG A 762 -43.88 -5.33 -37.44
C ARG A 762 -43.56 -5.71 -35.99
N ARG A 763 -44.15 -5.02 -35.01
CA ARG A 763 -43.95 -5.24 -33.56
C ARG A 763 -45.31 -5.53 -32.93
N ILE A 764 -45.35 -6.48 -32.01
CA ILE A 764 -46.45 -6.62 -31.04
C ILE A 764 -45.88 -6.56 -29.62
N THR A 765 -46.67 -5.98 -28.72
CA THR A 765 -46.44 -5.98 -27.28
C THR A 765 -47.62 -6.69 -26.61
N LYS A 766 -47.35 -7.61 -25.70
CA LYS A 766 -48.36 -8.42 -25.03
C LYS A 766 -48.07 -8.55 -23.53
N PRO A 767 -49.07 -8.34 -22.66
CA PRO A 767 -48.99 -8.77 -21.27
C PRO A 767 -49.30 -10.27 -21.16
N LEU A 768 -48.58 -10.95 -20.26
CA LEU A 768 -48.79 -12.35 -19.92
C LEU A 768 -48.72 -12.52 -18.40
N THR A 769 -49.82 -12.99 -17.79
CA THR A 769 -49.84 -13.36 -16.37
C THR A 769 -49.29 -14.77 -16.21
N ILE A 770 -48.30 -14.96 -15.34
CA ILE A 770 -47.60 -16.25 -15.11
C ILE A 770 -47.46 -16.51 -13.61
N ARG A 771 -47.54 -17.79 -13.20
CA ARG A 771 -47.24 -18.24 -11.82
C ARG A 771 -45.78 -18.67 -11.69
N ILE A 772 -45.27 -18.69 -10.47
CA ILE A 772 -43.91 -19.19 -10.24
C ILE A 772 -43.86 -20.70 -10.53
N ARG A 773 -42.77 -21.13 -11.15
CA ARG A 773 -42.50 -22.52 -11.61
C ARG A 773 -43.50 -23.04 -12.66
N GLU A 774 -44.37 -22.19 -13.21
CA GLU A 774 -45.24 -22.47 -14.36
C GLU A 774 -44.51 -22.20 -15.68
N ILE A 775 -44.60 -23.11 -16.65
CA ILE A 775 -44.17 -22.86 -18.04
C ILE A 775 -45.38 -22.38 -18.83
N LYS A 776 -45.34 -21.14 -19.33
CA LYS A 776 -46.47 -20.56 -20.08
C LYS A 776 -46.08 -20.15 -21.49
N CYS A 777 -46.82 -20.64 -22.48
CA CYS A 777 -46.54 -20.39 -23.89
C CYS A 777 -47.67 -19.61 -24.58
N GLU A 778 -47.29 -18.66 -25.42
CA GLU A 778 -48.16 -17.89 -26.31
C GLU A 778 -47.80 -18.20 -27.78
N GLU A 779 -48.82 -18.32 -28.63
CA GLU A 779 -48.66 -18.57 -30.07
C GLU A 779 -49.15 -17.38 -30.89
N GLN A 780 -48.33 -16.91 -31.81
CA GLN A 780 -48.55 -15.71 -32.62
C GLN A 780 -48.29 -16.03 -34.08
N ILE A 781 -49.11 -15.51 -35.01
CA ILE A 781 -48.98 -15.79 -36.43
C ILE A 781 -48.66 -14.50 -37.19
N PHE A 782 -47.62 -14.53 -38.01
CA PHE A 782 -47.26 -13.45 -38.93
C PHE A 782 -47.32 -13.93 -40.38
N MET A 783 -47.65 -13.00 -41.29
CA MET A 783 -47.63 -13.22 -42.73
C MET A 783 -46.39 -12.57 -43.36
N MET A 784 -45.86 -13.19 -44.42
CA MET A 784 -44.84 -12.58 -45.25
C MET A 784 -45.44 -11.54 -46.22
N SER A 785 -44.68 -10.47 -46.50
CA SER A 785 -44.98 -9.48 -47.53
C SER A 785 -44.39 -9.90 -48.87
N ALA A 786 -45.10 -9.64 -49.97
CA ALA A 786 -44.62 -9.85 -51.34
C ALA A 786 -43.55 -8.82 -51.76
N ARG A 787 -42.37 -8.89 -51.13
CA ARG A 787 -41.20 -8.02 -51.40
C ARG A 787 -39.99 -8.86 -51.82
N LEU A 788 -39.24 -8.36 -52.79
CA LEU A 788 -38.19 -9.05 -53.56
C LEU A 788 -36.90 -9.41 -52.80
N ASP A 789 -36.90 -9.40 -51.47
CA ASP A 789 -35.70 -9.58 -50.66
C ASP A 789 -35.72 -10.91 -49.91
N PHE A 790 -35.35 -11.93 -50.68
CA PHE A 790 -35.25 -13.34 -50.32
C PHE A 790 -33.82 -13.72 -49.88
N ARG A 791 -32.99 -12.72 -49.56
CA ARG A 791 -31.56 -12.90 -49.29
C ARG A 791 -31.31 -13.07 -47.80
N ASP A 792 -31.53 -12.03 -47.02
CA ASP A 792 -31.26 -12.09 -45.58
C ASP A 792 -32.29 -12.97 -44.84
N PRO A 793 -31.92 -13.77 -43.83
CA PRO A 793 -32.87 -14.27 -42.81
C PRO A 793 -33.80 -13.17 -42.27
N LEU A 794 -35.02 -13.56 -41.91
CA LEU A 794 -35.96 -12.73 -41.16
C LEU A 794 -35.51 -12.72 -39.69
N MET A 795 -35.05 -11.57 -39.19
CA MET A 795 -34.62 -11.43 -37.80
C MET A 795 -35.84 -11.22 -36.90
N VAL A 796 -36.06 -12.12 -35.95
CA VAL A 796 -37.11 -11.98 -34.92
C VAL A 796 -36.44 -11.71 -33.58
N SER A 797 -36.68 -10.52 -33.04
CA SER A 797 -36.18 -10.12 -31.72
C SER A 797 -37.28 -10.25 -30.68
N LEU A 798 -36.94 -10.83 -29.53
CA LEU A 798 -37.80 -11.02 -28.36
C LEU A 798 -37.20 -10.26 -27.17
N GLU A 799 -37.82 -9.14 -26.82
CA GLU A 799 -37.57 -8.40 -25.58
C GLU A 799 -38.62 -8.86 -24.55
N PHE A 800 -38.25 -9.01 -23.27
CA PHE A 800 -39.20 -9.37 -22.21
C PHE A 800 -38.76 -8.81 -20.86
N GLY A 801 -39.70 -8.72 -19.91
CA GLY A 801 -39.41 -8.37 -18.52
C GLY A 801 -40.68 -8.21 -17.67
N LEU A 802 -40.51 -7.89 -16.39
CA LEU A 802 -41.63 -7.62 -15.48
C LEU A 802 -42.39 -6.34 -15.90
N ALA A 803 -43.72 -6.35 -15.75
CA ALA A 803 -44.59 -5.24 -16.12
C ALA A 803 -44.52 -4.07 -15.11
N ASP A 804 -44.40 -4.37 -13.82
CA ASP A 804 -43.98 -3.44 -12.77
C ASP A 804 -42.48 -3.64 -12.50
N LYS A 805 -41.77 -2.57 -12.19
CA LYS A 805 -40.34 -2.56 -11.80
C LYS A 805 -40.11 -1.98 -10.41
N ASP A 806 -41.12 -1.30 -9.84
CA ASP A 806 -41.07 -0.58 -8.57
C ASP A 806 -41.70 -1.38 -7.42
N GLN A 807 -42.35 -2.50 -7.73
CA GLN A 807 -42.96 -3.42 -6.77
C GLN A 807 -42.62 -4.88 -7.13
N GLY A 808 -42.63 -5.76 -6.14
CA GLY A 808 -42.24 -7.17 -6.30
C GLY A 808 -40.73 -7.38 -6.50
N PRO A 809 -40.30 -8.57 -6.95
CA PRO A 809 -38.89 -8.89 -7.16
C PRO A 809 -38.23 -8.06 -8.28
N VAL A 810 -36.91 -8.12 -8.34
CA VAL A 810 -36.06 -7.56 -9.41
C VAL A 810 -35.60 -8.70 -10.31
N LEU A 811 -35.44 -8.45 -11.62
CA LEU A 811 -34.92 -9.48 -12.54
C LEU A 811 -33.42 -9.68 -12.35
N ASP A 812 -32.99 -10.95 -12.38
CA ASP A 812 -31.59 -11.35 -12.47
C ASP A 812 -30.89 -10.67 -13.67
N GLU A 813 -29.64 -10.25 -13.48
CA GLU A 813 -28.86 -9.48 -14.46
C GLU A 813 -28.74 -10.19 -15.83
N THR A 814 -28.79 -11.53 -15.83
CA THR A 814 -28.71 -12.37 -17.03
C THR A 814 -29.95 -12.34 -17.94
N ALA A 815 -31.12 -11.91 -17.44
CA ALA A 815 -32.42 -12.24 -18.03
C ALA A 815 -33.10 -11.11 -18.83
N ASN A 816 -32.48 -10.61 -19.92
CA ASN A 816 -32.99 -9.41 -20.63
C ASN A 816 -33.13 -9.45 -22.18
N HIS A 817 -32.55 -10.40 -22.92
CA HIS A 817 -32.69 -10.41 -24.40
C HIS A 817 -32.56 -11.78 -25.06
N SER A 818 -33.36 -12.05 -26.09
CA SER A 818 -33.12 -13.14 -27.04
C SER A 818 -33.47 -12.74 -28.48
N SER A 819 -32.69 -13.22 -29.46
CA SER A 819 -32.95 -12.97 -30.88
C SER A 819 -32.64 -14.21 -31.70
N VAL A 820 -33.46 -14.48 -32.72
CA VAL A 820 -33.37 -15.68 -33.55
C VAL A 820 -33.57 -15.32 -35.02
N SER A 821 -32.81 -15.95 -35.90
CA SER A 821 -32.80 -15.73 -37.35
C SER A 821 -33.56 -16.86 -38.09
N LEU A 822 -34.45 -16.48 -39.01
CA LEU A 822 -35.22 -17.40 -39.86
C LEU A 822 -34.75 -17.34 -41.32
N PRO A 823 -33.96 -18.31 -41.83
CA PRO A 823 -33.48 -18.27 -43.21
C PRO A 823 -34.59 -18.60 -44.25
N PRO A 824 -34.63 -17.89 -45.39
CA PRO A 824 -35.40 -18.29 -46.56
C PRO A 824 -34.65 -19.39 -47.34
N CYS A 825 -35.38 -20.26 -48.04
CA CYS A 825 -34.80 -21.21 -49.00
C CYS A 825 -35.59 -21.25 -50.30
N GLY A 826 -34.88 -21.42 -51.43
CA GLY A 826 -35.45 -21.80 -52.72
C GLY A 826 -35.35 -23.32 -52.95
N ASP A 827 -35.97 -23.81 -54.01
CA ASP A 827 -36.00 -25.26 -54.29
C ASP A 827 -34.60 -25.80 -54.63
N ILE A 828 -34.17 -26.81 -53.87
CA ILE A 828 -32.89 -27.54 -53.97
C ILE A 828 -31.67 -26.67 -53.62
N CYS A 829 -31.04 -26.94 -52.48
CA CYS A 829 -29.82 -26.26 -52.01
C CYS A 829 -28.80 -27.32 -51.56
N THR A 830 -28.00 -27.84 -52.49
CA THR A 830 -26.94 -28.82 -52.23
C THR A 830 -25.57 -28.29 -52.63
N SER A 831 -24.64 -28.16 -51.68
CA SER A 831 -23.27 -27.64 -51.91
C SER A 831 -22.18 -28.66 -51.55
N GLN A 832 -20.96 -28.43 -52.06
CA GLN A 832 -19.71 -29.09 -51.65
C GLN A 832 -18.68 -27.99 -51.36
N LEU A 833 -17.85 -28.13 -50.31
CA LEU A 833 -17.17 -26.98 -49.71
C LEU A 833 -15.70 -27.17 -49.30
N SER A 834 -14.97 -28.09 -49.94
CA SER A 834 -13.49 -27.97 -50.04
C SER A 834 -13.07 -26.78 -50.90
N ILE A 835 -13.74 -26.59 -52.04
CA ILE A 835 -13.78 -25.38 -52.88
C ILE A 835 -15.21 -25.29 -53.42
N ASN A 836 -15.87 -24.12 -53.35
CA ASN A 836 -17.22 -23.98 -53.89
C ASN A 836 -17.19 -23.99 -55.44
N SER A 837 -17.24 -25.19 -55.98
CA SER A 837 -17.06 -25.52 -57.40
C SER A 837 -18.39 -25.84 -58.10
N LYS A 838 -19.53 -25.65 -57.41
CA LYS A 838 -20.89 -25.97 -57.87
C LYS A 838 -21.87 -24.87 -57.42
N ASP A 839 -23.01 -25.26 -56.84
CA ASP A 839 -24.10 -24.35 -56.50
C ASP A 839 -23.79 -23.44 -55.30
N ASN A 840 -24.47 -22.30 -55.21
CA ASN A 840 -24.23 -21.30 -54.16
C ASN A 840 -24.51 -21.89 -52.77
N ALA A 841 -23.49 -21.94 -51.91
CA ALA A 841 -23.64 -22.31 -50.51
C ALA A 841 -24.27 -21.16 -49.70
N TYR A 842 -25.27 -21.49 -48.87
CA TYR A 842 -26.02 -20.51 -48.07
C TYR A 842 -25.41 -20.32 -46.67
N ASN A 843 -25.36 -19.07 -46.20
CA ASN A 843 -24.80 -18.67 -44.89
C ASN A 843 -23.45 -19.34 -44.60
N THR A 844 -22.52 -19.30 -45.57
CA THR A 844 -21.28 -20.07 -45.49
C THR A 844 -20.40 -19.54 -44.36
N ARG A 845 -20.15 -20.41 -43.39
CA ARG A 845 -19.38 -20.15 -42.18
C ARG A 845 -18.09 -20.96 -42.19
N VAL A 846 -16.98 -20.29 -41.87
CA VAL A 846 -15.70 -20.96 -41.62
C VAL A 846 -15.42 -20.93 -40.13
N ILE A 847 -15.31 -22.12 -39.55
CA ILE A 847 -15.02 -22.36 -38.15
C ILE A 847 -13.53 -22.69 -38.03
N LEU A 848 -12.79 -21.87 -37.30
CA LEU A 848 -11.39 -22.12 -36.97
C LEU A 848 -11.28 -22.53 -35.50
N SER A 849 -10.87 -23.77 -35.26
CA SER A 849 -10.52 -24.26 -33.93
C SER A 849 -9.00 -24.27 -33.79
N PHE A 850 -8.45 -23.54 -32.83
CA PHE A 850 -7.00 -23.39 -32.65
C PHE A 850 -6.52 -23.82 -31.25
N THR A 851 -5.20 -23.99 -31.13
CA THR A 851 -4.52 -24.28 -29.85
C THR A 851 -4.37 -23.02 -28.99
N GLN A 852 -4.42 -23.18 -27.66
CA GLN A 852 -4.39 -22.08 -26.68
C GLN A 852 -3.10 -21.22 -26.71
N ASN A 853 -2.06 -21.68 -27.42
CA ASN A 853 -0.81 -20.93 -27.61
C ASN A 853 -0.92 -19.77 -28.61
N ILE A 854 -2.10 -19.54 -29.21
CA ILE A 854 -2.42 -18.33 -29.99
C ILE A 854 -3.78 -17.75 -29.61
N ASN A 855 -3.87 -16.42 -29.64
CA ASN A 855 -5.09 -15.64 -29.49
C ASN A 855 -5.53 -15.09 -30.87
N TYR A 856 -6.85 -15.01 -31.10
CA TYR A 856 -7.40 -14.30 -32.26
C TYR A 856 -7.29 -12.77 -32.08
N VAL A 857 -6.91 -12.05 -33.15
CA VAL A 857 -6.79 -10.58 -33.14
C VAL A 857 -7.86 -9.91 -34.00
N LYS A 858 -7.94 -10.28 -35.29
CA LYS A 858 -8.92 -9.75 -36.26
C LYS A 858 -8.93 -10.53 -37.58
N VAL A 859 -9.95 -10.33 -38.40
CA VAL A 859 -9.97 -10.73 -39.81
C VAL A 859 -9.80 -9.51 -40.73
N GLU A 860 -9.08 -9.69 -41.84
CA GLU A 860 -8.86 -8.68 -42.88
C GLU A 860 -9.21 -9.27 -44.27
N PRO A 861 -10.16 -8.68 -45.04
CA PRO A 861 -11.03 -7.56 -44.68
C PRO A 861 -11.97 -7.93 -43.52
N GLU A 862 -12.53 -6.91 -42.87
CA GLU A 862 -13.40 -7.09 -41.70
C GLU A 862 -14.66 -7.91 -42.07
N LYS A 863 -14.94 -8.95 -41.29
CA LYS A 863 -16.03 -9.93 -41.49
C LYS A 863 -16.74 -10.15 -40.16
N GLY A 864 -18.02 -10.54 -40.23
CA GLY A 864 -18.80 -10.89 -39.05
C GLY A 864 -18.34 -12.21 -38.44
N CYS A 865 -17.40 -12.14 -37.48
CA CYS A 865 -16.89 -13.30 -36.77
C CYS A 865 -17.24 -13.24 -35.27
N THR A 866 -17.64 -14.37 -34.71
CA THR A 866 -17.81 -14.56 -33.26
C THR A 866 -16.70 -15.46 -32.72
N LEU A 867 -16.15 -15.09 -31.56
CA LEU A 867 -15.14 -15.90 -30.86
C LEU A 867 -15.79 -16.54 -29.63
N ASN A 868 -15.53 -17.83 -29.43
CA ASN A 868 -15.89 -18.59 -28.24
C ASN A 868 -14.69 -19.47 -27.84
N ASP A 869 -14.00 -19.11 -26.76
CA ASP A 869 -12.68 -19.64 -26.38
C ASP A 869 -11.70 -19.71 -27.56
N THR A 870 -11.22 -20.90 -27.93
CA THR A 870 -10.31 -21.10 -29.07
C THR A 870 -11.04 -21.51 -30.38
N LYS A 871 -12.35 -21.24 -30.46
CA LYS A 871 -13.19 -21.48 -31.63
C LYS A 871 -13.70 -20.14 -32.19
N LEU A 872 -13.22 -19.77 -33.37
CA LEU A 872 -13.66 -18.59 -34.12
C LEU A 872 -14.63 -19.02 -35.24
N GLU A 873 -15.87 -18.53 -35.22
CA GLU A 873 -16.88 -18.77 -36.25
C GLU A 873 -17.07 -17.50 -37.09
N CYS A 874 -16.55 -17.51 -38.33
CA CYS A 874 -16.63 -16.39 -39.26
C CYS A 874 -17.71 -16.61 -40.33
N ALA A 875 -18.64 -15.66 -40.44
CA ALA A 875 -19.53 -15.57 -41.60
C ALA A 875 -18.73 -15.06 -42.82
N VAL A 876 -18.47 -15.94 -43.79
CA VAL A 876 -17.67 -15.62 -44.98
C VAL A 876 -18.56 -15.22 -46.14
N GLY A 877 -19.59 -16.02 -46.44
CA GLY A 877 -20.58 -15.72 -47.48
C GLY A 877 -21.97 -15.58 -46.88
N TYR A 878 -22.49 -14.34 -46.84
CA TYR A 878 -23.85 -14.05 -46.39
C TYR A 878 -24.58 -13.19 -47.45
N PRO A 879 -25.78 -13.60 -47.90
CA PRO A 879 -26.44 -14.89 -47.63
C PRO A 879 -25.97 -16.02 -48.54
N PHE A 880 -25.18 -15.73 -49.57
CA PHE A 880 -24.60 -16.70 -50.51
C PHE A 880 -23.08 -16.48 -50.62
N LEU A 881 -22.31 -17.57 -50.77
CA LEU A 881 -20.91 -17.49 -51.19
C LEU A 881 -20.81 -17.70 -52.71
N GLY A 882 -20.27 -16.69 -53.42
CA GLY A 882 -19.98 -16.79 -54.85
C GLY A 882 -18.68 -17.54 -55.15
N SER A 883 -18.10 -17.32 -56.33
CA SER A 883 -16.80 -17.87 -56.71
C SER A 883 -15.65 -17.18 -55.96
N ASP A 884 -14.87 -17.96 -55.22
CA ASP A 884 -13.56 -17.64 -54.61
C ASP A 884 -13.44 -16.30 -53.84
N GLU A 885 -13.88 -16.29 -52.57
CA GLU A 885 -13.47 -15.25 -51.62
C GLU A 885 -12.20 -15.63 -50.82
N ASN A 886 -11.34 -14.63 -50.57
CA ASN A 886 -10.13 -14.79 -49.77
C ASN A 886 -10.12 -13.78 -48.60
N PHE A 887 -9.90 -14.26 -47.37
CA PHE A 887 -9.74 -13.43 -46.17
C PHE A 887 -8.54 -13.90 -45.35
N LYS A 888 -7.99 -13.03 -44.51
CA LYS A 888 -6.83 -13.30 -43.66
C LYS A 888 -7.22 -13.19 -42.19
N VAL A 889 -7.08 -14.28 -41.45
CA VAL A 889 -7.19 -14.26 -39.98
C VAL A 889 -5.83 -13.91 -39.39
N ARG A 890 -5.78 -12.89 -38.53
CA ARG A 890 -4.60 -12.57 -37.73
C ARG A 890 -4.71 -13.20 -36.35
N PHE A 891 -3.64 -13.86 -35.96
CA PHE A 891 -3.41 -14.40 -34.62
C PHE A 891 -2.18 -13.75 -33.99
N GLU A 892 -2.18 -13.70 -32.66
CA GLU A 892 -1.07 -13.26 -31.82
C GLU A 892 -0.66 -14.43 -30.91
N VAL A 893 0.62 -14.58 -30.58
CA VAL A 893 1.09 -15.71 -29.75
C VAL A 893 0.72 -15.45 -28.30
N ASN A 894 0.10 -16.43 -27.64
CA ASN A 894 -0.26 -16.37 -26.23
C ASN A 894 0.85 -17.01 -25.37
N PRO A 895 1.67 -16.22 -24.64
CA PRO A 895 2.79 -16.75 -23.87
C PRO A 895 2.37 -17.49 -22.59
N LYS A 896 1.09 -17.46 -22.20
CA LYS A 896 0.58 -18.17 -21.01
C LYS A 896 0.39 -19.68 -21.26
N HIS A 897 0.25 -20.10 -22.51
CA HIS A 897 0.10 -21.51 -22.88
C HIS A 897 1.20 -21.88 -23.88
N ILE A 898 2.23 -22.59 -23.41
CA ILE A 898 3.37 -23.00 -24.24
C ILE A 898 3.10 -24.41 -24.81
N GLN A 899 3.20 -24.55 -26.14
CA GLN A 899 3.10 -25.82 -26.85
C GLN A 899 4.08 -25.83 -28.04
N GLU A 900 4.75 -26.96 -28.30
CA GLU A 900 5.73 -27.12 -29.39
C GLU A 900 5.18 -26.81 -30.79
N VAL A 901 3.86 -26.92 -30.96
CA VAL A 901 3.17 -26.79 -32.25
C VAL A 901 1.90 -25.97 -32.06
N ILE A 902 1.68 -24.96 -32.89
CA ILE A 902 0.36 -24.36 -33.12
C ILE A 902 -0.40 -25.29 -34.07
N GLN A 903 -1.61 -25.70 -33.68
CA GLN A 903 -2.54 -26.37 -34.58
C GLN A 903 -3.76 -25.48 -34.84
N ILE A 904 -4.15 -25.35 -36.11
CA ILE A 904 -5.36 -24.64 -36.54
C ILE A 904 -6.16 -25.57 -37.44
N ASN A 905 -7.26 -26.09 -36.93
CA ASN A 905 -8.23 -26.88 -37.68
C ASN A 905 -9.30 -25.94 -38.25
N VAL A 906 -9.32 -25.79 -39.57
CA VAL A 906 -10.26 -24.96 -40.32
C VAL A 906 -11.34 -25.87 -40.90
N THR A 907 -12.61 -25.59 -40.62
CA THR A 907 -13.78 -26.33 -41.12
C THR A 907 -14.77 -25.38 -41.80
N ALA A 908 -15.08 -25.61 -43.07
CA ALA A 908 -16.15 -24.93 -43.77
C ALA A 908 -17.51 -25.59 -43.47
N THR A 909 -18.57 -24.78 -43.40
CA THR A 909 -19.95 -25.21 -43.14
C THR A 909 -20.94 -24.30 -43.87
N SER A 910 -22.12 -24.81 -44.20
CA SER A 910 -23.23 -24.06 -44.81
C SER A 910 -24.57 -24.49 -44.23
N ASP A 911 -25.63 -23.71 -44.46
CA ASP A 911 -27.01 -24.04 -44.08
C ASP A 911 -27.74 -24.89 -45.16
N SER A 912 -27.00 -25.30 -46.21
CA SER A 912 -27.40 -26.20 -47.29
C SER A 912 -27.51 -27.66 -46.82
N GLU A 913 -28.07 -28.55 -47.64
CA GLU A 913 -27.98 -30.00 -47.43
C GLU A 913 -26.74 -30.55 -48.16
N GLU A 914 -25.81 -31.16 -47.42
CA GLU A 914 -24.57 -31.72 -47.98
C GLU A 914 -24.60 -33.26 -47.91
N LEU A 915 -23.99 -33.92 -48.90
CA LEU A 915 -23.94 -35.38 -48.96
C LEU A 915 -22.96 -35.92 -47.91
N GLU A 916 -23.34 -37.01 -47.24
CA GLU A 916 -22.53 -37.62 -46.16
C GLU A 916 -21.11 -38.03 -46.63
N SER A 917 -20.96 -38.33 -47.92
CA SER A 917 -19.68 -38.63 -48.58
C SER A 917 -18.76 -37.41 -48.78
N THR A 918 -19.26 -36.18 -48.65
CA THR A 918 -18.48 -34.95 -48.88
C THR A 918 -18.10 -34.19 -47.60
N LEU A 919 -18.72 -34.48 -46.45
CA LEU A 919 -18.46 -33.82 -45.16
C LEU A 919 -16.99 -33.82 -44.67
N ASN A 920 -16.14 -34.65 -45.26
CA ASN A 920 -14.72 -34.78 -44.92
C ASN A 920 -13.79 -33.87 -45.74
N ASP A 921 -14.22 -33.32 -46.89
CA ASP A 921 -13.34 -32.45 -47.71
C ASP A 921 -13.38 -30.97 -47.25
N ASN A 922 -14.44 -30.57 -46.56
CA ASN A 922 -14.61 -29.27 -45.89
C ASN A 922 -13.58 -28.95 -44.77
N ARG A 923 -12.55 -29.77 -44.53
CA ARG A 923 -11.65 -29.66 -43.35
C ARG A 923 -10.16 -29.61 -43.72
N VAL A 924 -9.43 -28.68 -43.11
CA VAL A 924 -7.97 -28.49 -43.29
C VAL A 924 -7.30 -28.31 -41.93
N LEU A 925 -6.31 -29.14 -41.62
CA LEU A 925 -5.45 -28.99 -40.44
C LEU A 925 -4.12 -28.33 -40.80
N ILE A 926 -3.87 -27.15 -40.22
CA ILE A 926 -2.60 -26.42 -40.32
C ILE A 926 -1.80 -26.72 -39.06
N SER A 927 -0.50 -27.00 -39.21
CA SER A 927 0.43 -27.34 -38.13
C SER A 927 1.71 -26.54 -38.29
N ILE A 928 2.08 -25.75 -37.27
CA ILE A 928 3.23 -24.83 -37.29
C ILE A 928 4.09 -25.10 -36.05
N PRO A 929 5.34 -25.60 -36.19
CA PRO A 929 6.25 -25.77 -35.05
C PRO A 929 6.74 -24.39 -34.54
N VAL A 930 6.86 -24.25 -33.23
CA VAL A 930 7.18 -22.97 -32.56
C VAL A 930 8.36 -23.11 -31.62
N LYS A 931 9.17 -22.06 -31.53
CA LYS A 931 10.12 -21.82 -30.44
C LYS A 931 9.79 -20.53 -29.72
N TYR A 932 10.06 -20.49 -28.42
CA TYR A 932 9.75 -19.38 -27.54
C TYR A 932 11.03 -18.67 -27.10
N GLU A 933 11.09 -17.35 -27.27
CA GLU A 933 12.19 -16.55 -26.73
C GLU A 933 12.03 -16.47 -25.20
N ALA A 934 13.06 -16.90 -24.46
CA ALA A 934 13.02 -16.88 -23.00
C ALA A 934 13.14 -15.42 -22.51
N GLY A 935 12.01 -14.84 -22.08
CA GLY A 935 11.87 -13.46 -21.62
C GLY A 935 12.68 -13.16 -20.35
N LEU A 936 13.97 -12.88 -20.53
CA LEU A 936 14.97 -12.78 -19.47
C LEU A 936 15.90 -11.59 -19.70
N ILE A 937 15.86 -10.60 -18.80
CA ILE A 937 16.90 -9.57 -18.73
C ILE A 937 18.01 -10.11 -17.82
N PHE A 938 19.16 -10.42 -18.43
CA PHE A 938 20.39 -10.67 -17.69
C PHE A 938 21.10 -9.34 -17.43
N LEU A 939 21.08 -8.86 -16.19
CA LEU A 939 21.77 -7.65 -15.73
C LEU A 939 23.15 -7.98 -15.14
N LYS A 940 24.03 -6.98 -15.17
CA LYS A 940 25.29 -6.96 -14.40
C LYS A 940 25.39 -5.66 -13.60
N SER A 941 26.18 -5.66 -12.54
CA SER A 941 26.67 -4.42 -11.93
C SER A 941 27.59 -3.63 -12.86
N ASP A 942 27.88 -2.39 -12.46
CA ASP A 942 28.93 -1.56 -13.05
C ASP A 942 30.33 -2.22 -13.00
N ASP A 943 31.23 -1.73 -13.86
CA ASP A 943 32.64 -2.13 -13.89
C ASP A 943 33.41 -1.44 -12.75
N LEU A 944 34.14 -2.21 -11.94
CA LEU A 944 34.77 -1.73 -10.70
C LEU A 944 36.20 -1.23 -10.93
N ILE A 945 36.51 0.00 -10.50
CA ILE A 945 37.86 0.58 -10.60
C ILE A 945 38.51 0.70 -9.22
N ILE A 946 39.59 -0.05 -9.00
CA ILE A 946 40.36 -0.06 -7.75
C ILE A 946 41.65 0.76 -7.94
N TYR A 947 41.60 2.03 -7.55
CA TYR A 947 42.77 2.90 -7.46
C TYR A 947 43.59 2.61 -6.19
N ARG A 948 44.92 2.67 -6.30
CA ARG A 948 45.82 2.62 -5.13
C ARG A 948 46.91 3.68 -5.19
N LYS A 949 46.82 4.62 -4.23
CA LYS A 949 47.90 5.52 -3.85
C LYS A 949 49.00 4.76 -3.10
N GLN A 950 50.26 5.06 -3.40
CA GLN A 950 51.42 4.41 -2.78
C GLN A 950 51.53 4.83 -1.30
N LEU A 951 51.41 3.88 -0.36
CA LEU A 951 51.94 4.06 1.00
C LEU A 951 53.46 3.88 0.96
N HIS A 952 54.18 4.59 1.82
CA HIS A 952 55.65 4.47 1.93
C HIS A 952 56.10 3.04 2.27
N ALA A 953 57.39 2.79 2.03
CA ALA A 953 58.02 1.50 2.27
C ALA A 953 58.05 1.12 3.78
N ASP A 954 58.49 -0.12 4.03
CA ASP A 954 58.99 -0.59 5.32
C ASP A 954 57.98 -0.84 6.46
N VAL A 955 56.79 -1.34 6.12
CA VAL A 955 56.02 -2.22 7.03
C VAL A 955 55.51 -3.47 6.31
N VAL A 956 56.28 -4.56 6.38
CA VAL A 956 55.82 -5.91 5.98
C VAL A 956 55.29 -6.64 7.22
N CYS A 957 54.03 -6.38 7.58
CA CYS A 957 53.37 -7.14 8.66
C CYS A 957 53.21 -8.61 8.27
N LEU A 958 53.78 -9.51 9.08
CA LEU A 958 53.82 -10.97 8.85
C LEU A 958 52.62 -11.74 9.44
N VAL A 959 51.54 -11.04 9.82
CA VAL A 959 50.35 -11.61 10.50
C VAL A 959 49.06 -11.03 9.91
N PHE A 960 48.05 -11.87 9.74
CA PHE A 960 46.87 -11.62 8.88
C PHE A 960 45.80 -10.67 9.48
N HIS A 961 45.87 -10.36 10.78
CA HIS A 961 44.70 -9.87 11.54
C HIS A 961 44.85 -8.46 12.16
N SER A 962 45.97 -7.75 11.94
CA SER A 962 46.24 -6.43 12.55
C SER A 962 46.52 -5.29 11.56
N CYS A 963 46.38 -5.53 10.25
CA CYS A 963 46.50 -4.50 9.21
C CYS A 963 45.52 -4.78 8.07
N ALA A 964 45.05 -3.72 7.40
CA ALA A 964 44.04 -3.78 6.32
C ALA A 964 44.58 -4.36 4.99
N PHE A 965 45.05 -5.61 5.01
CA PHE A 965 45.70 -6.26 3.86
C PHE A 965 44.74 -6.74 2.77
N PHE A 966 43.43 -6.75 3.02
CA PHE A 966 42.41 -6.94 1.99
C PHE A 966 41.52 -5.70 1.91
N ILE A 967 41.23 -5.24 0.70
CA ILE A 967 39.96 -4.55 0.46
C ILE A 967 39.00 -5.71 0.21
N SER A 968 38.13 -5.99 1.19
CA SER A 968 36.92 -6.76 0.90
C SER A 968 35.96 -5.77 0.25
N PHE A 969 35.77 -5.89 -1.05
CA PHE A 969 34.74 -5.14 -1.76
C PHE A 969 33.52 -6.04 -1.93
N THR A 970 32.33 -5.47 -1.78
CA THR A 970 31.09 -6.19 -2.06
C THR A 970 31.04 -6.56 -3.54
N SER A 971 30.45 -7.70 -3.85
CA SER A 971 30.53 -8.33 -5.16
C SER A 971 29.98 -7.48 -6.32
N PRO A 972 30.49 -7.66 -7.54
CA PRO A 972 29.64 -7.42 -8.70
C PRO A 972 28.45 -8.39 -8.68
N SER A 973 27.24 -7.86 -8.80
CA SER A 973 26.01 -8.65 -8.86
C SER A 973 25.74 -9.13 -10.29
N LEU A 974 25.30 -10.37 -10.41
CA LEU A 974 24.68 -10.92 -11.61
C LEU A 974 23.21 -11.20 -11.28
N GLN A 975 22.30 -10.49 -11.94
CA GLN A 975 20.87 -10.56 -11.70
C GLN A 975 20.17 -11.05 -12.96
N VAL A 976 19.28 -12.03 -12.81
CA VAL A 976 18.43 -12.55 -13.86
C VAL A 976 16.99 -12.18 -13.50
N GLU A 977 16.37 -11.37 -14.33
CA GLU A 977 15.02 -10.84 -14.15
C GLU A 977 14.09 -11.35 -15.26
N LYS A 978 12.91 -11.83 -14.89
CA LYS A 978 11.90 -12.36 -15.80
C LYS A 978 11.03 -11.23 -16.34
N THR A 979 10.95 -11.07 -17.66
CA THR A 979 10.17 -10.00 -18.30
C THR A 979 8.71 -10.43 -18.49
N GLY A 980 7.83 -9.93 -17.62
CA GLY A 980 6.40 -10.24 -17.67
C GLY A 980 6.09 -11.70 -17.31
N ASP A 981 4.90 -12.16 -17.69
CA ASP A 981 4.35 -13.44 -17.22
C ASP A 981 4.76 -14.66 -18.07
N VAL A 982 5.77 -14.54 -18.93
CA VAL A 982 6.23 -15.61 -19.83
C VAL A 982 6.86 -16.75 -19.01
N VAL A 983 6.36 -17.98 -19.13
CA VAL A 983 6.91 -19.16 -18.42
C VAL A 983 8.39 -19.36 -18.80
N THR A 984 9.25 -19.55 -17.80
CA THR A 984 10.71 -19.59 -17.96
C THR A 984 11.28 -20.98 -17.66
N PRO A 985 12.05 -21.60 -18.57
CA PRO A 985 12.65 -22.92 -18.34
C PRO A 985 13.77 -22.85 -17.28
N PRO A 986 14.15 -23.97 -16.64
CA PRO A 986 15.28 -24.00 -15.71
C PRO A 986 16.60 -23.65 -16.40
N LEU A 987 17.35 -22.76 -15.74
CA LEU A 987 18.58 -22.16 -16.27
C LEU A 987 19.81 -22.64 -15.49
N ASP A 988 20.94 -22.76 -16.17
CA ASP A 988 22.26 -22.89 -15.54
C ASP A 988 23.11 -21.65 -15.83
N LEU A 989 23.47 -20.91 -14.79
CA LEU A 989 24.41 -19.79 -14.84
C LEU A 989 25.81 -20.29 -14.47
N THR A 990 26.70 -20.37 -15.44
CA THR A 990 28.14 -20.64 -15.22
C THR A 990 28.91 -19.33 -15.12
N VAL A 991 29.68 -19.15 -14.05
CA VAL A 991 30.56 -17.99 -13.86
C VAL A 991 32.01 -18.43 -13.96
N THR A 992 32.81 -17.71 -14.75
CA THR A 992 34.24 -17.97 -14.96
C THR A 992 35.07 -16.73 -14.61
N TYR A 993 36.16 -16.91 -13.86
CA TYR A 993 37.06 -15.82 -13.44
C TYR A 993 38.54 -16.27 -13.39
N PRO A 994 39.51 -15.37 -13.65
CA PRO A 994 40.93 -15.68 -13.52
C PRO A 994 41.31 -15.79 -12.04
N HIS A 995 41.67 -16.99 -11.59
CA HIS A 995 42.05 -17.22 -10.19
C HIS A 995 43.54 -16.97 -9.94
N GLN A 996 44.41 -17.45 -10.84
CA GLN A 996 45.87 -17.32 -10.73
C GLN A 996 46.51 -16.71 -11.99
N SER A 997 47.74 -16.22 -11.85
CA SER A 997 48.61 -15.84 -12.98
C SER A 997 49.39 -17.03 -13.54
N LEU A 998 50.07 -16.83 -14.68
CA LEU A 998 50.99 -17.79 -15.29
C LEU A 998 52.19 -18.19 -14.40
N ARG A 999 52.39 -17.52 -13.25
CA ARG A 999 53.39 -17.87 -12.23
C ARG A 999 52.78 -18.40 -10.93
N GLN A 1000 51.53 -18.87 -10.98
CA GLN A 1000 50.77 -19.41 -9.84
C GLN A 1000 50.64 -18.41 -8.67
N ASN A 1001 50.63 -17.11 -8.97
CA ASN A 1001 50.25 -16.09 -8.01
C ASN A 1001 48.74 -15.90 -8.01
N ASN A 1002 48.08 -15.99 -6.85
CA ASN A 1002 46.66 -15.66 -6.71
C ASN A 1002 46.34 -14.23 -7.19
N LEU A 1003 45.23 -14.06 -7.90
CA LEU A 1003 44.73 -12.78 -8.43
C LEU A 1003 43.39 -12.41 -7.78
N LEU A 1004 42.32 -13.12 -8.14
CA LEU A 1004 40.98 -13.01 -7.54
C LEU A 1004 40.70 -14.24 -6.68
N TYR A 1005 40.32 -13.98 -5.43
CA TYR A 1005 40.01 -15.01 -4.44
C TYR A 1005 38.52 -15.02 -4.12
N LEU A 1006 37.81 -16.11 -4.44
CA LEU A 1006 36.38 -16.24 -4.17
C LEU A 1006 36.16 -16.60 -2.69
N THR A 1007 35.50 -15.70 -1.94
CA THR A 1007 35.29 -15.89 -0.49
C THR A 1007 33.95 -16.52 -0.15
N HIS A 1008 32.87 -16.05 -0.78
CA HIS A 1008 31.53 -16.61 -0.66
C HIS A 1008 30.70 -16.24 -1.89
N VAL A 1009 29.67 -17.04 -2.14
CA VAL A 1009 28.59 -16.74 -3.09
C VAL A 1009 27.30 -16.71 -2.29
N THR A 1010 26.53 -15.64 -2.42
CA THR A 1010 25.17 -15.54 -1.86
C THR A 1010 24.15 -15.50 -2.99
N THR A 1011 23.02 -16.17 -2.78
CA THR A 1011 22.00 -16.38 -3.81
C THR A 1011 20.62 -16.09 -3.24
N SER A 1012 19.69 -15.68 -4.09
CA SER A 1012 18.26 -15.63 -3.75
C SER A 1012 17.73 -17.02 -3.35
N PRO A 1013 16.62 -17.09 -2.58
CA PRO A 1013 15.95 -18.35 -2.27
C PRO A 1013 15.69 -19.20 -3.53
N GLN A 1014 15.65 -20.53 -3.35
CA GLN A 1014 15.46 -21.54 -4.40
C GLN A 1014 16.61 -21.71 -5.43
N VAL A 1015 17.58 -20.79 -5.53
CA VAL A 1015 18.76 -20.98 -6.41
C VAL A 1015 19.75 -21.97 -5.78
N PHE A 1016 20.15 -23.00 -6.53
CA PHE A 1016 21.03 -24.08 -6.04
C PHE A 1016 22.43 -24.00 -6.68
N ILE A 1017 23.48 -23.98 -5.86
CA ILE A 1017 24.87 -23.98 -6.34
C ILE A 1017 25.35 -25.42 -6.56
N HIS A 1018 25.67 -25.78 -7.81
CA HIS A 1018 26.25 -27.08 -8.16
C HIS A 1018 27.78 -27.01 -8.18
N ILE A 1019 28.39 -27.25 -7.03
CA ILE A 1019 29.84 -27.50 -6.92
C ILE A 1019 30.08 -28.95 -7.35
N ARG A 1020 30.79 -29.18 -8.47
CA ARG A 1020 31.27 -30.53 -8.81
C ARG A 1020 32.31 -30.98 -7.77
N SER A 1021 32.32 -32.25 -7.41
CA SER A 1021 33.10 -32.81 -6.29
C SER A 1021 34.62 -32.86 -6.51
N GLU A 1022 35.13 -32.16 -7.53
CA GLU A 1022 36.54 -32.06 -7.87
C GLU A 1022 36.94 -30.58 -7.82
N MET A 1023 37.68 -30.20 -6.77
CA MET A 1023 38.15 -28.84 -6.43
C MET A 1023 37.07 -27.86 -5.91
N GLN A 1024 37.08 -27.61 -4.59
CA GLN A 1024 36.28 -26.55 -3.94
C GLN A 1024 36.91 -25.17 -4.14
N TRP A 1025 36.47 -24.43 -5.16
CA TRP A 1025 37.00 -23.08 -5.47
C TRP A 1025 36.48 -21.94 -4.57
N ILE A 1026 35.55 -22.21 -3.65
CA ILE A 1026 35.01 -21.23 -2.68
C ILE A 1026 35.81 -21.35 -1.37
N ASN A 1027 36.57 -20.31 -1.01
CA ASN A 1027 37.39 -20.23 0.21
C ASN A 1027 38.31 -21.46 0.47
N PRO A 1028 39.10 -21.95 -0.52
CA PRO A 1028 39.88 -23.19 -0.41
C PRO A 1028 40.87 -23.25 0.76
N ASP A 1029 41.46 -22.13 1.18
CA ASP A 1029 42.42 -22.09 2.30
C ASP A 1029 41.76 -21.95 3.69
N ASN A 1030 40.43 -21.81 3.71
CA ASN A 1030 39.61 -21.50 4.88
C ASN A 1030 40.10 -20.29 5.70
N ILE A 1031 40.20 -19.14 5.02
CA ILE A 1031 40.91 -17.93 5.49
C ILE A 1031 40.30 -17.30 6.75
N ASN A 1032 39.00 -17.51 6.99
CA ASN A 1032 38.41 -17.32 8.32
C ASN A 1032 38.30 -18.71 8.98
N PRO A 1033 39.13 -19.08 9.98
CA PRO A 1033 40.02 -18.24 10.79
C PRO A 1033 41.54 -18.44 10.54
N LYS A 1034 41.98 -19.17 9.51
CA LYS A 1034 43.41 -19.53 9.36
C LYS A 1034 44.30 -18.40 8.82
N VAL A 1035 45.41 -18.15 9.51
CA VAL A 1035 46.49 -17.25 9.08
C VAL A 1035 47.37 -17.92 8.02
N VAL A 1036 47.26 -17.46 6.77
CA VAL A 1036 48.10 -17.89 5.64
C VAL A 1036 49.26 -16.89 5.43
N LYS A 1037 50.47 -17.37 5.11
CA LYS A 1037 51.63 -16.52 4.77
C LYS A 1037 51.96 -16.61 3.28
N PRO A 1038 51.40 -15.75 2.41
CA PRO A 1038 51.66 -15.80 0.97
C PRO A 1038 53.05 -15.27 0.61
N ASN A 1039 53.79 -16.01 -0.22
CA ASN A 1039 55.06 -15.57 -0.80
C ASN A 1039 54.98 -15.53 -2.35
N PRO A 1040 54.40 -14.47 -2.95
CA PRO A 1040 54.23 -14.39 -4.39
C PRO A 1040 55.57 -14.24 -5.13
N MET A 1041 55.65 -14.74 -6.36
CA MET A 1041 56.79 -14.49 -7.26
C MET A 1041 56.69 -13.09 -7.91
N LYS A 1042 57.83 -12.51 -8.31
CA LYS A 1042 57.84 -11.27 -9.10
C LYS A 1042 57.54 -11.59 -10.57
N GLU A 1043 56.61 -10.84 -11.17
CA GLU A 1043 56.24 -10.94 -12.59
C GLU A 1043 55.82 -9.57 -13.15
N SER A 1044 55.83 -9.42 -14.48
CA SER A 1044 55.20 -8.28 -15.15
C SER A 1044 53.78 -8.66 -15.54
N LEU A 1045 52.79 -7.95 -15.01
CA LEU A 1045 51.37 -8.13 -15.31
C LEU A 1045 50.93 -7.27 -16.52
N SER A 1046 51.89 -6.66 -17.23
CA SER A 1046 51.63 -5.72 -18.33
C SER A 1046 51.05 -6.39 -19.58
N ASN A 1047 51.34 -7.67 -19.81
CA ASN A 1047 50.87 -8.44 -20.98
C ASN A 1047 49.54 -9.19 -20.74
N PHE A 1048 48.85 -8.96 -19.61
CA PHE A 1048 47.63 -9.68 -19.24
C PHE A 1048 46.36 -9.19 -19.99
N LEU A 1049 46.53 -8.49 -21.11
CA LEU A 1049 45.48 -7.80 -21.85
C LEU A 1049 45.28 -8.43 -23.24
N LEU A 1050 44.01 -8.66 -23.59
CA LEU A 1050 43.50 -8.87 -24.96
C LEU A 1050 43.67 -10.24 -25.65
N VAL A 1051 43.96 -11.35 -24.94
CA VAL A 1051 43.86 -12.71 -25.56
C VAL A 1051 42.94 -13.64 -24.76
N SER A 1052 41.81 -14.00 -25.37
CA SER A 1052 40.80 -14.92 -24.81
C SER A 1052 40.98 -16.38 -25.25
N ASN A 1053 42.19 -16.74 -25.69
CA ASN A 1053 42.62 -18.05 -26.16
C ASN A 1053 44.04 -18.30 -25.63
N VAL A 1054 44.35 -19.55 -25.26
CA VAL A 1054 45.57 -20.00 -24.56
C VAL A 1054 45.59 -19.73 -23.04
N GLU A 1055 45.34 -20.81 -22.29
CA GLU A 1055 45.90 -21.15 -20.98
C GLU A 1055 46.01 -20.04 -19.91
N LEU A 1056 44.84 -19.63 -19.37
CA LEU A 1056 44.75 -19.16 -17.99
C LEU A 1056 44.11 -20.25 -17.11
N GLU A 1057 44.58 -20.40 -15.88
CA GLU A 1057 43.87 -21.12 -14.81
C GLU A 1057 42.66 -20.30 -14.32
N CYS A 1058 41.62 -20.30 -15.15
CA CYS A 1058 40.32 -19.73 -14.84
C CYS A 1058 39.48 -20.74 -14.03
N ALA A 1059 39.16 -20.37 -12.79
CA ALA A 1059 38.20 -21.12 -11.99
C ALA A 1059 36.76 -20.84 -12.48
N SER A 1060 35.87 -21.80 -12.28
CA SER A 1060 34.44 -21.61 -12.57
C SER A 1060 33.53 -22.41 -11.65
N PHE A 1061 32.29 -21.94 -11.50
CA PHE A 1061 31.22 -22.62 -10.79
C PHE A 1061 29.89 -22.41 -11.52
N THR A 1062 28.90 -23.27 -11.26
CA THR A 1062 27.58 -23.21 -11.88
C THR A 1062 26.48 -23.13 -10.82
N CYS A 1063 25.57 -22.18 -10.98
CA CYS A 1063 24.32 -22.07 -10.22
C CYS A 1063 23.17 -22.53 -11.10
N SER A 1064 22.34 -23.45 -10.62
CA SER A 1064 21.07 -23.78 -11.25
C SER A 1064 19.98 -22.88 -10.68
N ILE A 1065 19.29 -22.19 -11.57
CA ILE A 1065 18.26 -21.18 -11.27
C ILE A 1065 16.92 -21.80 -11.72
N PRO A 1066 16.02 -22.14 -10.78
CA PRO A 1066 14.66 -22.57 -11.11
C PRO A 1066 13.79 -21.37 -11.51
N GLU A 1067 12.52 -21.62 -11.84
CA GLU A 1067 11.58 -20.56 -12.15
C GLU A 1067 11.29 -19.68 -10.92
N ALA A 1068 11.76 -18.43 -10.97
CA ALA A 1068 11.53 -17.40 -9.96
C ALA A 1068 11.50 -16.01 -10.62
N LYS A 1069 10.67 -15.08 -10.10
CA LYS A 1069 10.40 -13.77 -10.73
C LYS A 1069 11.64 -12.88 -10.86
N ILE A 1070 12.51 -12.92 -9.85
CA ILE A 1070 13.86 -12.33 -9.86
C ILE A 1070 14.80 -13.33 -9.19
N SER A 1071 15.95 -13.62 -9.82
CA SER A 1071 17.03 -14.40 -9.24
C SER A 1071 18.33 -13.61 -9.21
N GLN A 1072 18.97 -13.54 -8.05
CA GLN A 1072 20.20 -12.77 -7.85
C GLN A 1072 21.33 -13.67 -7.35
N VAL A 1073 22.50 -13.53 -7.97
CA VAL A 1073 23.74 -14.22 -7.59
C VAL A 1073 24.83 -13.18 -7.32
N ASN A 1074 25.22 -13.07 -6.06
CA ASN A 1074 26.22 -12.14 -5.55
C ASN A 1074 27.51 -12.90 -5.21
N ILE A 1075 28.65 -12.44 -5.74
CA ILE A 1075 29.87 -13.24 -5.91
C ILE A 1075 31.08 -12.50 -5.31
N THR A 1076 31.36 -12.71 -4.02
CA THR A 1076 32.28 -11.85 -3.27
C THR A 1076 33.74 -12.27 -3.44
N PHE A 1077 34.45 -11.54 -4.28
CA PHE A 1077 35.89 -11.67 -4.50
C PHE A 1077 36.72 -10.79 -3.54
N ARG A 1078 37.92 -11.27 -3.20
CA ARG A 1078 39.00 -10.46 -2.63
C ARG A 1078 40.16 -10.39 -3.63
N VAL A 1079 40.68 -9.19 -3.88
CA VAL A 1079 41.90 -8.98 -4.68
C VAL A 1079 43.13 -9.27 -3.83
N TRP A 1080 44.01 -10.15 -4.31
CA TRP A 1080 45.16 -10.65 -3.56
C TRP A 1080 46.33 -9.64 -3.57
N LYS A 1081 46.26 -8.61 -2.71
CA LYS A 1081 47.24 -7.50 -2.66
C LYS A 1081 48.73 -7.90 -2.76
N PRO A 1082 49.23 -9.00 -2.14
CA PRO A 1082 50.65 -9.38 -2.23
C PRO A 1082 51.17 -9.52 -3.68
N THR A 1083 50.37 -10.07 -4.59
CA THR A 1083 50.72 -10.23 -6.01
C THR A 1083 50.92 -8.87 -6.67
N PHE A 1084 49.95 -7.97 -6.51
CA PHE A 1084 49.97 -6.62 -7.09
C PHE A 1084 51.00 -5.67 -6.43
N ILE A 1085 51.48 -6.00 -5.23
CA ILE A 1085 52.62 -5.32 -4.59
C ILE A 1085 53.93 -5.66 -5.32
N LYS A 1086 54.27 -6.95 -5.46
CA LYS A 1086 55.52 -7.38 -6.12
C LYS A 1086 55.48 -7.22 -7.66
N GLY A 1087 54.29 -7.30 -8.27
CA GLY A 1087 54.14 -7.26 -9.73
C GLY A 1087 54.35 -5.88 -10.37
N GLU A 1088 54.81 -5.87 -11.62
CA GLU A 1088 55.05 -4.67 -12.42
C GLU A 1088 53.95 -4.46 -13.47
N PHE A 1089 53.19 -3.36 -13.32
CA PHE A 1089 52.11 -2.91 -14.20
C PHE A 1089 51.72 -1.47 -13.83
N SER A 1090 51.00 -0.77 -14.72
CA SER A 1090 50.40 0.55 -14.48
C SER A 1090 48.87 0.46 -14.28
N SER A 1091 48.18 -0.27 -15.17
CA SER A 1091 46.76 -0.61 -15.03
C SER A 1091 46.50 -2.01 -15.61
N LEU A 1092 45.76 -2.82 -14.86
CA LEU A 1092 45.35 -4.18 -15.20
C LEU A 1092 43.82 -4.25 -15.25
N HIS A 1093 43.26 -5.05 -16.16
CA HIS A 1093 41.83 -5.37 -16.20
C HIS A 1093 41.64 -6.88 -16.09
N MET A 1094 40.93 -7.32 -15.06
CA MET A 1094 40.50 -8.71 -14.90
C MET A 1094 39.02 -8.83 -15.31
N LEU A 1095 38.66 -9.91 -16.00
CA LEU A 1095 37.31 -10.11 -16.53
C LEU A 1095 36.61 -11.25 -15.78
N VAL A 1096 35.39 -10.99 -15.28
CA VAL A 1096 34.50 -12.02 -14.74
C VAL A 1096 33.36 -12.21 -15.72
N ASN A 1097 33.22 -13.43 -16.25
CA ASN A 1097 32.25 -13.77 -17.29
C ASN A 1097 31.12 -14.63 -16.71
N GLY A 1098 29.89 -14.12 -16.73
CA GLY A 1098 28.68 -14.90 -16.51
C GLY A 1098 28.12 -15.39 -17.85
N THR A 1099 27.90 -16.70 -17.98
CA THR A 1099 27.27 -17.33 -19.14
C THR A 1099 26.03 -18.11 -18.68
N LEU A 1100 24.86 -17.67 -19.15
CA LEU A 1100 23.57 -18.28 -18.89
C LEU A 1100 23.25 -19.31 -20.00
N ARG A 1101 22.69 -20.46 -19.63
CA ARG A 1101 22.21 -21.51 -20.54
C ARG A 1101 20.84 -22.01 -20.10
N ILE A 1102 19.99 -22.36 -21.06
CA ILE A 1102 18.76 -23.12 -20.81
C ILE A 1102 19.11 -24.62 -20.81
N ARG A 1103 18.46 -25.43 -19.96
CA ARG A 1103 18.61 -26.91 -19.99
C ARG A 1103 17.85 -27.57 -21.15
N ASP A 1104 16.63 -27.13 -21.41
CA ASP A 1104 15.82 -27.59 -22.55
C ASP A 1104 15.94 -26.63 -23.75
N THR A 1105 16.78 -27.00 -24.72
CA THR A 1105 17.01 -26.24 -25.96
C THR A 1105 16.03 -26.59 -27.09
N HIS A 1106 15.02 -27.43 -26.84
CA HIS A 1106 14.06 -27.82 -27.86
C HIS A 1106 12.97 -26.76 -28.03
N LEU A 1107 12.31 -26.35 -26.94
CA LEU A 1107 11.27 -25.30 -26.98
C LEU A 1107 11.81 -23.87 -26.92
N PHE A 1108 12.92 -23.61 -26.22
CA PHE A 1108 13.32 -22.24 -25.84
C PHE A 1108 14.64 -21.77 -26.47
N GLU A 1109 14.73 -20.46 -26.72
CA GLU A 1109 15.91 -19.79 -27.26
C GLU A 1109 16.29 -18.52 -26.45
N LEU A 1110 17.58 -18.15 -26.46
CA LEU A 1110 18.17 -17.12 -25.59
C LEU A 1110 18.91 -16.05 -26.41
N HIS A 1111 18.38 -14.82 -26.43
CA HIS A 1111 18.95 -13.71 -27.20
C HIS A 1111 20.35 -13.27 -26.76
N SER A 1112 20.62 -13.25 -25.45
CA SER A 1112 21.86 -12.69 -24.91
C SER A 1112 22.34 -13.38 -23.62
N GLY A 1113 22.78 -14.63 -23.75
CA GLY A 1113 23.24 -15.46 -22.62
C GLY A 1113 24.62 -15.14 -22.05
N LYS A 1114 25.24 -13.96 -22.28
CA LYS A 1114 26.58 -13.62 -21.78
C LYS A 1114 26.71 -12.19 -21.26
N ARG A 1115 27.33 -12.04 -20.09
CA ARG A 1115 27.71 -10.74 -19.49
C ARG A 1115 29.14 -10.78 -18.96
N THR A 1116 29.85 -9.67 -19.09
CA THR A 1116 31.23 -9.50 -18.59
C THR A 1116 31.32 -8.29 -17.68
N VAL A 1117 31.78 -8.52 -16.46
CA VAL A 1117 32.18 -7.47 -15.50
C VAL A 1117 33.69 -7.29 -15.61
N LYS A 1118 34.15 -6.03 -15.61
CA LYS A 1118 35.57 -5.69 -15.55
C LYS A 1118 35.93 -5.23 -14.14
N ILE A 1119 37.05 -5.73 -13.65
CA ILE A 1119 37.69 -5.29 -12.41
C ILE A 1119 39.04 -4.66 -12.80
N GLN A 1120 39.13 -3.34 -12.75
CA GLN A 1120 40.36 -2.60 -13.02
C GLN A 1120 41.17 -2.43 -11.72
N VAL A 1121 42.48 -2.65 -11.79
CA VAL A 1121 43.43 -2.38 -10.71
C VAL A 1121 44.55 -1.50 -11.25
N SER A 1122 44.75 -0.32 -10.66
CA SER A 1122 45.77 0.65 -11.08
C SER A 1122 46.82 0.91 -10.01
N LYS A 1123 48.03 1.29 -10.45
CA LYS A 1123 49.22 1.48 -9.62
C LYS A 1123 49.92 2.77 -10.06
N GLU A 1124 49.94 3.79 -9.19
CA GLU A 1124 50.59 5.06 -9.49
C GLU A 1124 52.11 4.87 -9.64
N THR A 1125 52.64 5.12 -10.83
CA THR A 1125 54.08 5.32 -11.05
C THR A 1125 54.43 6.77 -10.78
N LEU A 1126 55.24 7.04 -9.76
CA LEU A 1126 55.80 8.37 -9.48
C LEU A 1126 56.76 8.80 -10.62
N GLY A 1127 56.20 9.43 -11.64
CA GLY A 1127 56.94 9.98 -12.77
C GLY A 1127 57.70 11.23 -12.36
N GLY A 1128 59.03 11.10 -12.17
CA GLY A 1128 59.92 12.26 -12.14
C GLY A 1128 59.83 13.04 -13.45
N ILE A 1129 59.90 14.38 -13.38
CA ILE A 1129 59.75 15.26 -14.55
C ILE A 1129 60.80 14.88 -15.61
N PRO A 1130 60.42 14.54 -16.85
CA PRO A 1130 61.38 14.16 -17.89
C PRO A 1130 62.35 15.30 -18.18
N ILE A 1131 63.66 15.00 -18.21
CA ILE A 1131 64.74 15.99 -18.38
C ILE A 1131 64.54 16.86 -19.65
N TRP A 1132 63.92 16.30 -20.69
CA TRP A 1132 63.61 17.04 -21.93
C TRP A 1132 62.64 18.22 -21.71
N VAL A 1133 61.73 18.15 -20.73
CA VAL A 1133 60.85 19.27 -20.36
C VAL A 1133 61.66 20.44 -19.80
N ILE A 1134 62.66 20.16 -18.97
CA ILE A 1134 63.58 21.17 -18.43
C ILE A 1134 64.41 21.81 -19.56
N ILE A 1135 64.91 21.00 -20.49
CA ILE A 1135 65.63 21.47 -21.69
C ILE A 1135 64.74 22.39 -22.55
N ILE A 1136 63.46 22.03 -22.74
CA ILE A 1136 62.48 22.86 -23.46
C ILE A 1136 62.21 24.18 -22.73
N SER A 1137 62.02 24.15 -21.41
CA SER A 1137 61.83 25.39 -20.62
C SER A 1137 63.03 26.34 -20.71
N ILE A 1138 64.26 25.80 -20.72
CA ILE A 1138 65.48 26.59 -20.92
C ILE A 1138 65.54 27.16 -22.35
N LEU A 1139 65.23 26.36 -23.38
CA LEU A 1139 65.17 26.81 -24.77
C LEU A 1139 64.13 27.92 -25.00
N ILE A 1140 62.93 27.79 -24.42
CA ILE A 1140 61.88 28.82 -24.50
C ILE A 1140 62.31 30.09 -23.74
N GLY A 1141 62.92 29.95 -22.56
CA GLY A 1141 63.47 31.08 -21.81
C GLY A 1141 64.53 31.85 -22.59
N LEU A 1142 65.47 31.14 -23.23
CA LEU A 1142 66.48 31.73 -24.11
C LEU A 1142 65.88 32.38 -25.37
N LEU A 1143 64.85 31.78 -25.96
CA LEU A 1143 64.13 32.35 -27.12
C LEU A 1143 63.45 33.68 -26.75
N ILE A 1144 62.79 33.73 -25.59
CA ILE A 1144 62.14 34.95 -25.07
C ILE A 1144 63.20 36.01 -24.75
N LEU A 1145 64.31 35.64 -24.11
CA LEU A 1145 65.42 36.55 -23.83
C LEU A 1145 66.02 37.12 -25.13
N ALA A 1146 66.22 36.29 -26.15
CA ALA A 1146 66.70 36.73 -27.47
C ALA A 1146 65.71 37.68 -28.17
N LEU A 1147 64.40 37.43 -28.06
CA LEU A 1147 63.36 38.33 -28.57
C LEU A 1147 63.33 39.67 -27.83
N VAL A 1148 63.53 39.69 -26.50
CA VAL A 1148 63.63 40.93 -25.71
C VAL A 1148 64.90 41.70 -26.06
N ILE A 1149 66.04 41.03 -26.21
CA ILE A 1149 67.29 41.66 -26.67
C ILE A 1149 67.12 42.24 -28.08
N PHE A 1150 66.50 41.50 -29.01
CA PHE A 1150 66.22 41.98 -30.35
C PHE A 1150 65.28 43.20 -30.34
N ALA A 1151 64.21 43.18 -29.53
CA ALA A 1151 63.29 44.30 -29.40
C ALA A 1151 63.97 45.56 -28.81
N LEU A 1152 64.80 45.41 -27.78
CA LEU A 1152 65.57 46.51 -27.20
C LEU A 1152 66.59 47.07 -28.21
N TRP A 1153 67.30 46.20 -28.94
CA TRP A 1153 68.22 46.60 -30.01
C TRP A 1153 67.49 47.39 -31.11
N LYS A 1154 66.27 46.96 -31.48
CA LYS A 1154 65.38 47.63 -32.45
C LYS A 1154 64.87 49.01 -31.99
N VAL A 1155 64.93 49.31 -30.70
CA VAL A 1155 64.50 50.60 -30.11
C VAL A 1155 65.69 51.54 -29.88
N ILE A 1156 66.88 50.99 -29.60
CA ILE A 1156 68.09 51.77 -29.27
C ILE A 1156 68.84 52.26 -30.51
N PHE A 1157 68.75 51.56 -31.65
CA PHE A 1157 69.41 51.96 -32.92
C PHE A 1157 68.40 52.13 -34.08
N PRO A 1158 67.82 53.33 -34.26
CA PRO A 1158 66.78 53.57 -35.27
C PRO A 1158 67.29 53.96 -36.66
N GLU A 1159 68.60 54.15 -36.87
CA GLU A 1159 69.19 54.59 -38.14
C GLU A 1159 70.29 53.65 -38.64
N LEU A 1160 69.94 52.69 -39.50
CA LEU A 1160 70.82 52.13 -40.53
C LEU A 1160 69.98 51.37 -41.57
N ASP A 1161 70.33 51.54 -42.85
CA ASP A 1161 69.35 51.50 -43.93
C ASP A 1161 69.36 50.21 -44.79
N CYS A 1162 68.18 49.90 -45.34
CA CYS A 1162 67.90 49.10 -46.55
C CYS A 1162 68.55 47.70 -46.84
N THR A 1163 67.86 46.97 -47.74
CA THR A 1163 68.44 45.94 -48.65
C THR A 1163 68.64 44.48 -48.19
N VAL A 1164 67.62 43.83 -47.59
CA VAL A 1164 67.40 42.38 -47.81
C VAL A 1164 65.93 42.07 -48.11
N PHE A 1165 65.42 42.64 -49.22
CA PHE A 1165 64.14 42.24 -49.80
C PHE A 1165 64.39 41.22 -50.92
N LYS A 1166 63.60 40.14 -50.98
CA LYS A 1166 63.76 38.94 -51.85
C LYS A 1166 64.86 37.94 -51.40
N ILE A 1167 64.45 36.88 -50.68
CA ILE A 1167 64.96 35.49 -50.82
C ILE A 1167 64.05 34.50 -50.06
N THR A 1168 63.41 34.93 -48.97
CA THR A 1168 62.53 34.11 -48.10
C THR A 1168 61.32 33.46 -48.80
N LYS A 1169 61.01 33.84 -50.05
CA LYS A 1169 59.93 33.24 -50.86
C LYS A 1169 60.33 31.92 -51.55
N PHE A 1170 61.51 31.35 -51.23
CA PHE A 1170 62.01 30.10 -51.84
C PHE A 1170 61.99 28.88 -50.89
N ILE A 1171 61.89 29.08 -49.57
CA ILE A 1171 61.89 27.96 -48.59
C ILE A 1171 60.47 27.37 -48.40
N THR A 1172 59.43 28.06 -48.88
CA THR A 1172 58.04 27.57 -48.94
C THR A 1172 57.83 26.47 -50.01
N ARG A 1173 58.67 25.42 -50.02
CA ARG A 1173 58.48 24.25 -50.89
C ARG A 1173 59.20 22.94 -50.53
N PHE A 1174 60.02 22.87 -49.47
CA PHE A 1174 60.96 21.74 -49.28
C PHE A 1174 60.80 20.90 -48.00
N ILE A 1175 59.81 21.16 -47.14
CA ILE A 1175 59.45 20.25 -46.04
C ILE A 1175 57.96 19.90 -46.12
N THR A 1176 57.62 19.27 -47.24
CA THR A 1176 56.51 18.33 -47.38
C THR A 1176 57.16 17.01 -47.80
N ASN A 1177 56.78 15.88 -47.20
CA ASN A 1177 57.45 14.55 -47.28
C ASN A 1177 58.82 14.56 -46.56
N PHE A 1178 58.92 14.15 -45.29
CA PHE A 1178 58.82 12.76 -44.86
C PHE A 1178 58.72 12.65 -43.31
N ILE A 1179 58.17 11.52 -42.84
CA ILE A 1179 57.95 11.12 -41.42
C ILE A 1179 56.85 11.91 -40.71
#